data_AF-A0A7C2Y080-F1
#
_entry.id   AF-A0A7C2Y080-F1
#
_cell.length_a   1.000
_cell.length_b   1.000
_cell.length_c   1.000
_cell.angle_alpha   90.00
_cell.angle_beta   90.00
_cell.angle_gamma   90.00
#
_symmetry.space_group_name_H-M   'P 1'
#
loop_
_entity.id
_entity.type
_entity.pdbx_description
1 polymer ?
#
loop_
_entity_poly.entity_id
_entity_poly.type
_entity_poly.pdbx_seq_one_letter_code
_entity_poly.pdbx_strand_id
1 'polypeptide(L)'
;MGNKTHVNAARGTLRFDRTPPSGTLLINQGARQTAELRVTLTLQVQDAASGLAEMRFSNDGQTWSPWEPFATEKADWDLSQFGGSADPGRKTVSAQVRDRAGNIGQFSAHIEYVRPPVAQFAITPQNPRPAQRVTFDASASSSPNGAITRYAWNFGDGTEQETNQPIVQHVYASEGRYTVRLTVTDALGITASAERELVVEARSDTLRVPQDFPTVEEAVRAAQPGDVILISVGIYIVNLVVDKPVTLRGAGPQTLLRGQDPNRPVLVVQSEGFQVRMEALRLTTRSNATAAAVFAQSGRLTIAAALLEGQGSVPALELAGPAQVTLEGTEMAPIRLSSSGTVLRARDQAQLIATHAEFLGGLGLEFTGSATAVVRNSRIATFGIGLGFSGSSNLTLTDVSIEAGGDGLVFSSSGSLTTDGVQVMAGKTAVRLAGSAELSLDLTDSELVGAEVGLSLRGTVRVTAMNGEILGGGIGLDVGENAQLVMEGAEVTSDGINVKVGGRARAWLQRTKISGGLAGVLVRDSATLILDGNTITDHALWGTFLPHPPCLPTGTPTRTLTGHTGSVSSVAFSPDGKLLASGSGYWDRTIKLWEVGTGNLLRTLTGHTDSVRSVAFSPDGKVLASGSDDRTIKLWEVGTGNLLRTLTGHTSWVYSVAFSLDGKVLASGSLDGTIKLWEVGTGNLLRTLTGHTGSVTSVAFSPDGKLLASGSLDGTIKLWSVVFELLSEPVGEFTGVIAGSENVMERNGQRLPERALQASQADVCPADLLFLVKPK
;
A
#
# COMPACT_ATOMS: atom_id res chain seq x y z
N MET A 1 -105.01 -57.42 106.75
CA MET A 1 -105.40 -58.26 105.60
C MET A 1 -104.82 -57.60 104.36
N GLY A 2 -103.65 -58.05 103.88
CA GLY A 2 -103.52 -58.81 102.61
C GLY A 2 -103.70 -57.87 101.41
N ASN A 3 -102.69 -57.54 100.61
CA ASN A 3 -102.08 -58.49 99.71
C ASN A 3 -100.68 -58.05 99.22
N LYS A 4 -99.78 -59.03 99.09
CA LYS A 4 -98.50 -58.96 98.39
C LYS A 4 -98.72 -58.99 96.88
N THR A 5 -97.84 -58.34 96.13
CA THR A 5 -97.46 -58.77 94.77
C THR A 5 -95.94 -58.85 94.68
N HIS A 6 -95.47 -60.05 94.37
CA HIS A 6 -94.07 -60.37 94.07
C HIS A 6 -93.70 -59.84 92.67
N VAL A 7 -92.50 -59.28 92.52
CA VAL A 7 -91.79 -59.24 91.23
C VAL A 7 -90.33 -59.66 91.44
N ASN A 8 -89.87 -60.52 90.54
CA ASN A 8 -88.66 -61.33 90.56
C ASN A 8 -87.35 -60.58 90.83
N ALA A 9 -86.54 -61.13 91.74
CA ALA A 9 -85.11 -60.88 91.81
C ALA A 9 -84.39 -61.65 90.69
N ALA A 10 -84.09 -60.98 89.58
CA ALA A 10 -83.03 -61.43 88.69
C ALA A 10 -81.68 -61.15 89.38
N ARG A 11 -80.89 -62.21 89.62
CA ARG A 11 -79.49 -62.08 90.04
C ARG A 11 -78.70 -61.39 88.93
N GLY A 12 -78.62 -60.06 88.99
CA GLY A 12 -77.69 -59.28 88.18
C GLY A 12 -76.28 -59.46 88.74
N THR A 13 -75.38 -60.09 87.97
CA THR A 13 -73.96 -60.11 88.31
C THR A 13 -73.38 -58.75 87.92
N LEU A 14 -73.05 -57.90 88.89
CA LEU A 14 -72.31 -56.65 88.64
C LEU A 14 -70.85 -57.01 88.31
N ARG A 15 -70.48 -57.00 87.03
CA ARG A 15 -69.07 -57.03 86.62
C ARG A 15 -68.53 -55.61 86.66
N PHE A 16 -67.66 -55.32 87.62
CA PHE A 16 -66.89 -54.09 87.63
C PHE A 16 -65.66 -54.28 86.74
N ASP A 17 -65.67 -53.67 85.57
CA ASP A 17 -64.48 -53.59 84.74
C ASP A 17 -63.54 -52.52 85.33
N ARG A 18 -62.33 -52.94 85.70
CA ARG A 18 -61.27 -52.07 86.24
C ARG A 18 -60.01 -52.11 85.37
N THR A 19 -60.12 -52.64 84.16
CA THR A 19 -58.99 -52.95 83.29
C THR A 19 -58.87 -51.84 82.25
N PRO A 20 -57.82 -51.01 82.28
CA PRO A 20 -57.64 -50.01 81.23
C PRO A 20 -57.40 -50.65 79.86
N PRO A 21 -57.80 -49.98 78.76
CA PRO A 21 -57.41 -50.35 77.40
C PRO A 21 -55.89 -50.53 77.25
N SER A 22 -55.46 -51.50 76.43
CA SER A 22 -54.04 -51.78 76.15
C SER A 22 -53.75 -51.78 74.65
N GLY A 23 -52.54 -51.38 74.25
CA GLY A 23 -52.21 -51.20 72.84
C GLY A 23 -51.02 -50.29 72.58
N THR A 24 -50.91 -49.80 71.35
CA THR A 24 -49.85 -48.89 70.91
C THR A 24 -50.39 -47.76 70.03
N LEU A 25 -49.67 -46.63 70.07
CA LEU A 25 -49.85 -45.51 69.16
C LEU A 25 -48.71 -45.53 68.13
N LEU A 26 -49.03 -45.28 66.86
CA LEU A 26 -48.07 -45.08 65.78
C LEU A 26 -48.31 -43.72 65.14
N ILE A 27 -47.23 -43.05 64.72
CA ILE A 27 -47.28 -41.81 63.92
C ILE A 27 -46.83 -42.16 62.50
N ASN A 28 -47.60 -41.79 61.48
CA ASN A 28 -47.36 -42.11 60.07
C ASN A 28 -46.93 -43.57 59.87
N GLN A 29 -47.71 -44.52 60.40
CA GLN A 29 -47.43 -45.96 60.33
C GLN A 29 -46.05 -46.38 60.89
N GLY A 30 -45.51 -45.63 61.85
CA GLY A 30 -44.22 -45.93 62.50
C GLY A 30 -43.01 -45.28 61.83
N ALA A 31 -43.21 -44.25 61.01
CA ALA A 31 -42.12 -43.49 60.40
C ALA A 31 -41.19 -42.88 61.48
N ARG A 32 -39.88 -42.95 61.23
CA ARG A 32 -38.87 -42.37 62.14
C ARG A 32 -38.77 -40.84 62.01
N GLN A 33 -39.09 -40.31 60.84
CA GLN A 33 -38.96 -38.90 60.49
C GLN A 33 -40.16 -38.43 59.64
N THR A 34 -40.49 -37.15 59.72
CA THR A 34 -41.49 -36.50 58.85
C THR A 34 -41.04 -35.09 58.45
N ALA A 35 -41.32 -34.70 57.21
CA ALA A 35 -41.13 -33.32 56.74
C ALA A 35 -42.41 -32.46 56.88
N GLU A 36 -43.51 -33.08 57.33
CA GLU A 36 -44.81 -32.45 57.47
C GLU A 36 -45.21 -32.35 58.95
N LEU A 37 -45.76 -31.20 59.35
CA LEU A 37 -46.33 -31.00 60.69
C LEU A 37 -47.68 -31.71 60.88
N ARG A 38 -48.35 -32.05 59.77
CA ARG A 38 -49.59 -32.82 59.78
C ARG A 38 -49.25 -34.29 59.62
N VAL A 39 -49.69 -35.11 60.56
CA VAL A 39 -49.41 -36.54 60.60
C VAL A 39 -50.67 -37.34 60.81
N THR A 40 -50.64 -38.60 60.41
CA THR A 40 -51.69 -39.57 60.71
C THR A 40 -51.29 -40.36 61.95
N LEU A 41 -52.17 -40.40 62.94
CA LEU A 41 -52.00 -41.22 64.13
C LEU A 41 -52.81 -42.50 63.97
N THR A 42 -52.21 -43.65 64.26
CA THR A 42 -52.87 -44.95 64.23
C THR A 42 -52.86 -45.56 65.62
N LEU A 43 -54.05 -45.86 66.15
CA LEU A 43 -54.26 -46.51 67.43
C LEU A 43 -54.55 -48.00 67.23
N GLN A 44 -53.65 -48.84 67.73
CA GLN A 44 -53.82 -50.29 67.79
C GLN A 44 -54.13 -50.67 69.24
N VAL A 45 -55.35 -50.35 69.67
CA VAL A 45 -55.81 -50.50 71.07
C VAL A 45 -56.96 -51.50 71.14
N GLN A 46 -56.97 -52.30 72.20
CA GLN A 46 -58.00 -53.29 72.48
C GLN A 46 -58.44 -53.23 73.94
N ASP A 47 -59.73 -53.47 74.16
CA ASP A 47 -60.30 -53.78 75.46
C ASP A 47 -61.32 -54.92 75.31
N ALA A 48 -61.12 -55.99 76.09
CA ALA A 48 -61.92 -57.21 76.01
C ALA A 48 -63.14 -57.20 76.95
N ALA A 49 -63.22 -56.24 77.88
CA ALA A 49 -64.17 -56.27 78.98
C ALA A 49 -65.40 -55.38 78.75
N SER A 50 -65.22 -54.11 78.34
CA SER A 50 -66.32 -53.15 78.16
C SER A 50 -66.34 -52.46 76.80
N GLY A 51 -65.24 -52.57 76.03
CA GLY A 51 -65.10 -52.01 74.69
C GLY A 51 -64.75 -50.52 74.72
N LEU A 52 -64.12 -50.05 73.64
CA LEU A 52 -63.58 -48.69 73.54
C LEU A 52 -64.71 -47.68 73.26
N ALA A 53 -64.66 -46.52 73.91
CA ALA A 53 -65.70 -45.49 73.83
C ALA A 53 -65.16 -44.19 73.22
N GLU A 54 -64.14 -43.60 73.85
CA GLU A 54 -63.64 -42.27 73.51
C GLU A 54 -62.11 -42.25 73.43
N MET A 55 -61.56 -41.32 72.66
CA MET A 55 -60.12 -41.05 72.58
C MET A 55 -59.82 -39.56 72.65
N ARG A 56 -58.59 -39.20 73.00
CA ARG A 56 -58.05 -37.84 72.91
C ARG A 56 -56.53 -37.87 72.79
N PHE A 57 -55.93 -36.78 72.31
CA PHE A 57 -54.51 -36.68 72.00
C PHE A 57 -53.85 -35.43 72.62
N SER A 58 -52.52 -35.47 72.76
CA SER A 58 -51.71 -34.40 73.33
C SER A 58 -50.30 -34.44 72.75
N ASN A 59 -49.66 -33.28 72.54
CA ASN A 59 -48.28 -33.17 72.05
C ASN A 59 -47.24 -32.92 73.16
N ASP A 60 -47.68 -32.60 74.38
CA ASP A 60 -46.84 -32.37 75.56
C ASP A 60 -47.15 -33.35 76.72
N GLY A 61 -48.22 -34.15 76.58
CA GLY A 61 -48.73 -35.05 77.62
C GLY A 61 -49.51 -34.34 78.75
N GLN A 62 -49.66 -33.02 78.69
CA GLN A 62 -50.29 -32.18 79.72
C GLN A 62 -51.55 -31.48 79.18
N THR A 63 -51.46 -30.89 78.00
CA THR A 63 -52.52 -30.20 77.28
C THR A 63 -53.21 -31.18 76.33
N TRP A 64 -54.47 -31.50 76.59
CA TRP A 64 -55.21 -32.54 75.85
C TRP A 64 -56.28 -31.94 74.95
N SER A 65 -56.50 -32.56 73.79
CA SER A 65 -57.69 -32.31 72.99
C SER A 65 -58.97 -32.71 73.75
N PRO A 66 -60.14 -32.20 73.36
CA PRO A 66 -61.42 -32.73 73.82
C PRO A 66 -61.53 -34.24 73.56
N TRP A 67 -62.34 -34.93 74.36
CA TRP A 67 -62.71 -36.33 74.10
C TRP A 67 -63.58 -36.41 72.85
N GLU A 68 -63.27 -37.39 71.99
CA GLU A 68 -64.03 -37.70 70.77
C GLU A 68 -64.30 -39.21 70.68
N PRO A 69 -65.30 -39.66 69.88
CA PRO A 69 -65.57 -41.08 69.71
C PRO A 69 -64.33 -41.85 69.25
N PHE A 70 -64.11 -43.05 69.79
CA PHE A 70 -62.96 -43.86 69.43
C PHE A 70 -62.93 -44.20 67.94
N ALA A 71 -61.78 -43.97 67.30
CA ALA A 71 -61.46 -44.43 65.95
C ALA A 71 -60.03 -45.00 65.93
N THR A 72 -59.76 -45.93 65.02
CA THR A 72 -58.43 -46.54 64.87
C THR A 72 -57.41 -45.59 64.25
N GLU A 73 -57.85 -44.52 63.58
CA GLU A 73 -56.99 -43.53 62.96
C GLU A 73 -57.46 -42.10 63.22
N LYS A 74 -56.51 -41.20 63.39
CA LYS A 74 -56.69 -39.74 63.43
C LYS A 74 -55.82 -39.11 62.35
N ALA A 75 -56.44 -38.76 61.24
CA ALA A 75 -55.79 -38.03 60.16
C ALA A 75 -55.56 -36.55 60.53
N ASP A 76 -54.61 -35.92 59.83
CA ASP A 76 -54.31 -34.48 59.90
C ASP A 76 -54.01 -33.93 61.31
N TRP A 77 -53.43 -34.75 62.18
CA TRP A 77 -53.00 -34.31 63.50
C TRP A 77 -51.84 -33.32 63.39
N ASP A 78 -52.00 -32.14 63.98
CA ASP A 78 -51.01 -31.08 63.95
C ASP A 78 -50.01 -31.22 65.11
N LEU A 79 -48.75 -31.51 64.79
CA LEU A 79 -47.66 -31.63 65.76
C LEU A 79 -47.29 -30.30 66.45
N SER A 80 -47.82 -29.16 65.98
CA SER A 80 -47.60 -27.84 66.57
C SER A 80 -48.71 -27.37 67.53
N GLN A 81 -49.82 -28.13 67.65
CA GLN A 81 -50.94 -27.76 68.53
C GLN A 81 -50.85 -28.48 69.89
N PHE A 82 -51.73 -28.15 70.85
CA PHE A 82 -51.86 -28.84 72.14
C PHE A 82 -50.50 -29.06 72.87
N GLY A 83 -49.72 -27.98 73.01
CA GLY A 83 -48.41 -27.98 73.67
C GLY A 83 -47.22 -28.33 72.76
N GLY A 84 -47.46 -28.65 71.49
CA GLY A 84 -46.43 -28.86 70.48
C GLY A 84 -45.73 -27.57 70.03
N SER A 85 -44.55 -27.71 69.42
CA SER A 85 -43.83 -26.61 68.75
C SER A 85 -43.77 -26.88 67.24
N ALA A 86 -43.76 -25.82 66.44
CA ALA A 86 -43.54 -25.90 64.99
C ALA A 86 -42.06 -26.04 64.59
N ASP A 87 -41.14 -26.04 65.56
CA ASP A 87 -39.70 -26.13 65.31
C ASP A 87 -39.27 -27.57 64.99
N PRO A 88 -38.24 -27.79 64.17
CA PRO A 88 -37.67 -29.12 63.94
C PRO A 88 -37.22 -29.80 65.24
N GLY A 89 -37.21 -31.12 65.22
CA GLY A 89 -36.78 -31.97 66.33
C GLY A 89 -37.81 -33.02 66.72
N ARG A 90 -37.49 -33.80 67.75
CA ARG A 90 -38.34 -34.86 68.28
C ARG A 90 -39.71 -34.35 68.72
N LYS A 91 -40.76 -34.84 68.07
CA LYS A 91 -42.17 -34.61 68.43
C LYS A 91 -42.74 -35.84 69.10
N THR A 92 -43.34 -35.67 70.27
CA THR A 92 -44.01 -36.77 71.00
C THR A 92 -45.50 -36.54 70.93
N VAL A 93 -46.27 -37.57 70.59
CA VAL A 93 -47.73 -37.55 70.66
C VAL A 93 -48.16 -38.59 71.67
N SER A 94 -49.00 -38.19 72.61
CA SER A 94 -49.65 -39.07 73.58
C SER A 94 -51.14 -39.19 73.27
N ALA A 95 -51.67 -40.40 73.40
CA ALA A 95 -53.09 -40.70 73.25
C ALA A 95 -53.64 -41.29 74.54
N GLN A 96 -54.84 -40.88 74.91
CA GLN A 96 -55.63 -41.54 75.96
C GLN A 96 -56.88 -42.14 75.33
N VAL A 97 -57.18 -43.38 75.68
CA VAL A 97 -58.38 -44.10 75.24
C VAL A 97 -59.16 -44.55 76.45
N ARG A 98 -60.45 -44.22 76.47
CA ARG A 98 -61.38 -44.54 77.55
C ARG A 98 -62.36 -45.61 77.10
N ASP A 99 -62.54 -46.64 77.92
CA ASP A 99 -63.53 -47.69 77.70
C ASP A 99 -64.95 -47.26 78.17
N ARG A 100 -65.96 -48.10 77.95
CA ARG A 100 -67.35 -47.81 78.38
C ARG A 100 -67.54 -47.86 79.90
N ALA A 101 -66.64 -48.51 80.64
CA ALA A 101 -66.63 -48.52 82.10
C ALA A 101 -65.96 -47.28 82.71
N GLY A 102 -65.24 -46.52 81.89
CA GLY A 102 -64.55 -45.29 82.23
C GLY A 102 -63.06 -45.45 82.55
N ASN A 103 -62.45 -46.63 82.39
CA ASN A 103 -61.01 -46.82 82.58
C ASN A 103 -60.23 -46.19 81.41
N ILE A 104 -59.06 -45.60 81.68
CA ILE A 104 -58.26 -44.87 80.69
C ILE A 104 -56.90 -45.54 80.50
N GLY A 105 -56.60 -45.97 79.27
CA GLY A 105 -55.27 -46.38 78.83
C GLY A 105 -54.54 -45.21 78.18
N GLN A 106 -53.23 -45.09 78.40
CA GLN A 106 -52.39 -44.03 77.80
C GLN A 106 -51.22 -44.61 77.03
N PHE A 107 -50.97 -44.07 75.84
CA PHE A 107 -49.96 -44.52 74.89
C PHE A 107 -49.18 -43.31 74.37
N SER A 108 -47.89 -43.46 74.06
CA SER A 108 -47.09 -42.38 73.49
C SER A 108 -46.22 -42.90 72.35
N ALA A 109 -46.09 -42.09 71.31
CA ALA A 109 -45.22 -42.32 70.16
C ALA A 109 -44.40 -41.07 69.90
N HIS A 110 -43.28 -41.21 69.19
CA HIS A 110 -42.47 -40.06 68.79
C HIS A 110 -42.04 -40.16 67.34
N ILE A 111 -41.86 -39.01 66.71
CA ILE A 111 -41.36 -38.86 65.34
C ILE A 111 -40.41 -37.67 65.30
N GLU A 112 -39.36 -37.72 64.48
CA GLU A 112 -38.46 -36.59 64.32
C GLU A 112 -38.98 -35.68 63.18
N TYR A 113 -39.44 -34.48 63.52
CA TYR A 113 -39.87 -33.51 62.52
C TYR A 113 -38.65 -32.77 61.96
N VAL A 114 -38.47 -32.80 60.65
CA VAL A 114 -37.30 -32.25 59.96
C VAL A 114 -37.74 -31.30 58.86
N ARG A 115 -36.96 -30.25 58.57
CA ARG A 115 -37.19 -29.37 57.41
C ARG A 115 -36.00 -29.42 56.46
N PRO A 116 -36.19 -29.51 55.14
CA PRO A 116 -35.07 -29.56 54.21
C PRO A 116 -34.17 -28.32 54.35
N PRO A 117 -32.85 -28.46 54.14
CA PRO A 117 -31.93 -27.34 54.15
C PRO A 117 -32.20 -26.39 52.97
N VAL A 118 -31.67 -25.18 53.05
CA VAL A 118 -31.71 -24.18 51.98
C VAL A 118 -30.33 -24.11 51.34
N ALA A 119 -30.20 -24.60 50.11
CA ALA A 119 -28.98 -24.50 49.31
C ALA A 119 -28.94 -23.15 48.58
N GLN A 120 -27.88 -22.37 48.78
CA GLN A 120 -27.65 -21.08 48.11
C GLN A 120 -26.16 -20.85 47.91
N PHE A 121 -25.79 -20.24 46.78
CA PHE A 121 -24.41 -19.87 46.51
C PHE A 121 -24.25 -18.64 45.61
N ALA A 122 -23.10 -17.97 45.76
CA ALA A 122 -22.64 -16.89 44.90
C ALA A 122 -21.45 -17.35 44.05
N ILE A 123 -21.30 -16.75 42.86
CA ILE A 123 -20.20 -17.00 41.92
C ILE A 123 -19.47 -15.68 41.70
N THR A 124 -18.14 -15.70 41.89
CA THR A 124 -17.27 -14.53 41.68
C THR A 124 -16.03 -14.91 40.87
N PRO A 125 -15.75 -14.25 39.74
CA PRO A 125 -16.56 -13.20 39.10
C PRO A 125 -17.82 -13.76 38.41
N GLN A 126 -18.82 -12.92 38.11
CA GLN A 126 -20.07 -13.36 37.46
C GLN A 126 -19.88 -13.76 35.98
N ASN A 127 -18.87 -13.21 35.30
CA ASN A 127 -18.52 -13.52 33.91
C ASN A 127 -17.04 -13.93 33.82
N PRO A 128 -16.68 -15.16 34.22
CA PRO A 128 -15.30 -15.61 34.23
C PRO A 128 -14.80 -15.95 32.82
N ARG A 129 -13.49 -15.80 32.61
CA ARG A 129 -12.78 -16.17 31.38
C ARG A 129 -12.25 -17.61 31.44
N PRO A 130 -11.93 -18.26 30.30
CA PRO A 130 -11.19 -19.51 30.30
C PRO A 130 -9.87 -19.39 31.09
N ALA A 131 -9.50 -20.44 31.82
CA ALA A 131 -8.35 -20.48 32.72
C ALA A 131 -8.39 -19.49 33.92
N GLN A 132 -9.46 -18.71 34.10
CA GLN A 132 -9.65 -17.86 35.27
C GLN A 132 -10.15 -18.66 36.45
N ARG A 133 -9.62 -18.36 37.64
CA ARG A 133 -10.07 -18.95 38.90
C ARG A 133 -11.42 -18.34 39.32
N VAL A 134 -12.44 -19.18 39.43
CA VAL A 134 -13.80 -18.82 39.84
C VAL A 134 -14.02 -19.28 41.27
N THR A 135 -14.51 -18.39 42.14
CA THR A 135 -14.85 -18.70 43.52
C THR A 135 -16.34 -18.96 43.64
N PHE A 136 -16.70 -20.08 44.24
CA PHE A 136 -18.08 -20.47 44.56
C PHE A 136 -18.25 -20.43 46.07
N ASP A 137 -19.14 -19.57 46.55
CA ASP A 137 -19.36 -19.33 47.97
C ASP A 137 -20.77 -19.76 48.37
N ALA A 138 -20.87 -20.88 49.08
CA ALA A 138 -22.11 -21.43 49.61
C ALA A 138 -22.36 -21.05 51.08
N SER A 139 -21.65 -20.06 51.64
CA SER A 139 -21.76 -19.68 53.05
C SER A 139 -23.15 -19.15 53.44
N ALA A 140 -23.96 -18.77 52.45
CA ALA A 140 -25.37 -18.40 52.63
C ALA A 140 -26.33 -19.60 52.78
N SER A 141 -25.86 -20.82 52.53
CA SER A 141 -26.67 -22.02 52.75
C SER A 141 -26.91 -22.24 54.24
N SER A 142 -28.11 -22.69 54.61
CA SER A 142 -28.49 -22.93 56.01
C SER A 142 -29.37 -24.17 56.16
N SER A 143 -29.33 -24.82 57.33
CA SER A 143 -30.28 -25.87 57.69
C SER A 143 -31.00 -25.53 58.99
N PRO A 144 -32.34 -25.66 59.05
CA PRO A 144 -33.08 -25.53 60.29
C PRO A 144 -32.89 -26.75 61.22
N ASN A 145 -32.25 -27.84 60.77
CA ASN A 145 -31.97 -29.03 61.57
C ASN A 145 -30.53 -29.09 62.13
N GLY A 146 -29.75 -28.00 62.00
CA GLY A 146 -28.38 -27.92 62.50
C GLY A 146 -27.38 -27.40 61.44
N ALA A 147 -26.09 -27.70 61.62
CA ALA A 147 -25.07 -27.27 60.67
C ALA A 147 -25.13 -28.09 59.36
N ILE A 148 -24.78 -27.43 58.25
CA ILE A 148 -24.47 -28.13 57.00
C ILE A 148 -23.11 -28.82 57.19
N THR A 149 -23.08 -30.13 56.96
CA THR A 149 -21.91 -30.97 57.19
C THR A 149 -21.16 -31.30 55.89
N ARG A 150 -21.82 -31.17 54.73
CA ARG A 150 -21.25 -31.51 53.42
C ARG A 150 -21.80 -30.62 52.30
N TYR A 151 -20.91 -30.20 51.41
CA TYR A 151 -21.20 -29.47 50.18
C TYR A 151 -20.66 -30.30 49.00
N ALA A 152 -21.54 -30.70 48.09
CA ALA A 152 -21.20 -31.39 46.86
C ALA A 152 -21.48 -30.49 45.65
N TRP A 153 -20.45 -30.24 44.85
CA TRP A 153 -20.47 -29.35 43.69
C TRP A 153 -20.32 -30.15 42.40
N ASN A 154 -21.16 -29.84 41.42
CA ASN A 154 -20.98 -30.23 40.03
C ASN A 154 -20.86 -28.94 39.21
N PHE A 155 -19.72 -28.75 38.54
CA PHE A 155 -19.39 -27.51 37.83
C PHE A 155 -19.94 -27.47 36.39
N GLY A 156 -20.58 -28.54 35.92
CA GLY A 156 -21.20 -28.59 34.58
C GLY A 156 -20.21 -28.86 33.43
N ASP A 157 -18.90 -28.94 33.70
CA ASP A 157 -17.85 -29.30 32.74
C ASP A 157 -17.40 -30.78 32.86
N GLY A 158 -18.13 -31.57 33.66
CA GLY A 158 -17.81 -32.95 33.99
C GLY A 158 -16.97 -33.12 35.25
N THR A 159 -16.54 -32.02 35.89
CA THR A 159 -15.85 -32.08 37.18
C THR A 159 -16.81 -31.93 38.37
N GLU A 160 -16.56 -32.72 39.40
CA GLU A 160 -17.31 -32.70 40.66
C GLU A 160 -16.35 -32.59 41.84
N GLN A 161 -16.79 -31.93 42.90
CA GLN A 161 -15.99 -31.75 44.12
C GLN A 161 -16.88 -31.84 45.35
N GLU A 162 -16.43 -32.59 46.35
CA GLU A 162 -17.06 -32.65 47.66
C GLU A 162 -16.15 -32.06 48.74
N THR A 163 -16.73 -31.32 49.67
CA THR A 163 -15.99 -30.63 50.73
C THR A 163 -16.86 -30.42 51.97
N ASN A 164 -16.21 -30.17 53.10
CA ASN A 164 -16.85 -29.68 54.33
C ASN A 164 -16.74 -28.16 54.49
N GLN A 165 -16.07 -27.46 53.56
CA GLN A 165 -15.95 -26.02 53.52
C GLN A 165 -17.00 -25.41 52.57
N PRO A 166 -17.62 -24.27 52.91
CA PRO A 166 -18.64 -23.64 52.06
C PRO A 166 -18.07 -22.95 50.82
N ILE A 167 -16.75 -22.69 50.77
CA ILE A 167 -16.10 -21.96 49.68
C ILE A 167 -15.17 -22.90 48.92
N VAL A 168 -15.34 -22.97 47.60
CA VAL A 168 -14.46 -23.71 46.68
C VAL A 168 -14.02 -22.84 45.51
N GLN A 169 -12.94 -23.26 44.85
CA GLN A 169 -12.41 -22.60 43.66
C GLN A 169 -12.30 -23.60 42.52
N HIS A 170 -12.71 -23.20 41.31
CA HIS A 170 -12.65 -24.01 40.10
C HIS A 170 -12.15 -23.20 38.90
N VAL A 171 -11.63 -23.87 37.87
CA VAL A 171 -11.10 -23.26 36.64
C VAL A 171 -11.68 -23.97 35.42
N TYR A 172 -12.36 -23.23 34.55
CA TYR A 172 -12.91 -23.74 33.30
C TYR A 172 -11.87 -23.67 32.18
N ALA A 173 -11.65 -24.77 31.45
CA ALA A 173 -10.64 -24.83 30.38
C ALA A 173 -11.09 -24.17 29.07
N SER A 174 -12.38 -24.20 28.76
CA SER A 174 -12.95 -23.75 27.48
C SER A 174 -14.11 -22.78 27.67
N GLU A 175 -14.37 -21.98 26.65
CA GLU A 175 -15.61 -21.19 26.56
C GLU A 175 -16.83 -22.10 26.51
N GLY A 176 -17.93 -21.65 27.10
CA GLY A 176 -19.16 -22.43 27.15
C GLY A 176 -20.16 -21.92 28.17
N ARG A 177 -21.36 -22.50 28.11
CA ARG A 177 -22.40 -22.34 29.12
C ARG A 177 -22.39 -23.57 30.02
N TYR A 178 -22.21 -23.35 31.30
CA TYR A 178 -22.10 -24.40 32.31
C TYR A 178 -23.24 -24.28 33.32
N THR A 179 -23.89 -25.39 33.64
CA THR A 179 -24.90 -25.44 34.70
C THR A 179 -24.24 -25.93 35.98
N VAL A 180 -24.01 -25.02 36.92
CA VAL A 180 -23.39 -25.33 38.21
C VAL A 180 -24.47 -25.76 39.20
N ARG A 181 -24.32 -26.95 39.78
CA ARG A 181 -25.23 -27.49 40.80
C ARG A 181 -24.49 -27.62 42.14
N LEU A 182 -25.07 -27.06 43.19
CA LEU A 182 -24.70 -27.29 44.58
C LEU A 182 -25.70 -28.24 45.22
N THR A 183 -25.23 -29.22 45.99
CA THR A 183 -26.04 -30.03 46.91
C THR A 183 -25.46 -29.93 48.31
N VAL A 184 -26.26 -29.44 49.27
CA VAL A 184 -25.87 -29.34 50.68
C VAL A 184 -26.52 -30.47 51.47
N THR A 185 -25.79 -31.02 52.44
CA THR A 185 -26.29 -32.06 53.37
C THR A 185 -26.17 -31.56 54.80
N ASP A 186 -27.22 -31.67 55.60
CA ASP A 186 -27.19 -31.31 57.02
C ASP A 186 -26.73 -32.46 57.93
N ALA A 187 -26.67 -32.21 59.25
CA ALA A 187 -26.25 -33.19 60.25
C ALA A 187 -27.15 -34.43 60.36
N LEU A 188 -28.40 -34.36 59.87
CA LEU A 188 -29.34 -35.49 59.85
C LEU A 188 -29.31 -36.25 58.54
N GLY A 189 -28.42 -35.88 57.60
CA GLY A 189 -28.28 -36.52 56.29
C GLY A 189 -29.30 -36.02 55.26
N ILE A 190 -30.01 -34.92 55.53
CA ILE A 190 -31.03 -34.38 54.64
C ILE A 190 -30.37 -33.45 53.63
N THR A 191 -30.73 -33.60 52.36
CA THR A 191 -30.10 -32.88 51.25
C THR A 191 -31.05 -31.87 50.61
N ALA A 192 -30.49 -30.76 50.12
CA ALA A 192 -31.15 -29.85 49.19
C ALA A 192 -30.17 -29.37 48.12
N SER A 193 -30.67 -28.98 46.95
CA SER A 193 -29.84 -28.56 45.84
C SER A 193 -30.27 -27.21 45.26
N ALA A 194 -29.31 -26.48 44.69
CA ALA A 194 -29.52 -25.25 43.93
C ALA A 194 -28.70 -25.28 42.64
N GLU A 195 -29.22 -24.66 41.58
CA GLU A 195 -28.55 -24.58 40.28
C GLU A 195 -28.43 -23.13 39.81
N ARG A 196 -27.36 -22.84 39.06
CA ARG A 196 -27.17 -21.55 38.39
C ARG A 196 -26.39 -21.74 37.08
N GLU A 197 -26.82 -21.03 36.04
CA GLU A 197 -26.09 -20.96 34.77
C GLU A 197 -24.90 -20.01 34.88
N LEU A 198 -23.74 -20.44 34.39
CA LEU A 198 -22.51 -19.67 34.28
C LEU A 198 -22.06 -19.63 32.82
N VAL A 199 -21.88 -18.43 32.28
CA VAL A 199 -21.32 -18.25 30.93
C VAL A 199 -19.84 -17.94 31.07
N VAL A 200 -19.00 -18.79 30.50
CA VAL A 200 -17.55 -18.57 30.35
C VAL A 200 -17.31 -18.16 28.91
N GLU A 201 -16.83 -16.95 28.71
CA GLU A 201 -16.59 -16.37 27.38
C GLU A 201 -15.32 -15.51 27.44
N ALA A 202 -14.51 -15.51 26.37
CA ALA A 202 -13.46 -14.49 26.23
C ALA A 202 -14.13 -13.14 25.95
N ARG A 203 -14.39 -12.37 27.02
CA ARG A 203 -14.75 -10.96 26.85
C ARG A 203 -13.49 -10.13 26.60
N SER A 204 -13.54 -9.34 25.55
CA SER A 204 -12.71 -8.15 25.35
C SER A 204 -13.00 -7.12 26.45
N ASP A 205 -12.07 -6.89 27.38
CA ASP A 205 -12.16 -5.71 28.26
C ASP A 205 -11.49 -4.50 27.61
N THR A 206 -11.93 -3.32 28.04
CA THR A 206 -11.35 -2.05 27.59
C THR A 206 -10.45 -1.49 28.69
N LEU A 207 -9.13 -1.55 28.51
CA LEU A 207 -8.11 -1.13 29.48
C LEU A 207 -7.71 0.33 29.22
N ARG A 208 -8.07 1.26 30.10
CA ARG A 208 -7.87 2.70 29.87
C ARG A 208 -6.54 3.16 30.46
N VAL A 209 -5.78 3.95 29.72
CA VAL A 209 -4.54 4.62 30.17
C VAL A 209 -4.77 6.13 30.07
N PRO A 210 -4.51 6.94 31.12
CA PRO A 210 -3.93 6.56 32.40
C PRO A 210 -4.95 6.08 33.47
N GLN A 211 -6.23 5.93 33.12
CA GLN A 211 -7.31 5.75 34.11
C GLN A 211 -7.24 4.42 34.89
N ASP A 212 -7.04 3.30 34.19
CA ASP A 212 -6.95 1.96 34.77
C ASP A 212 -5.49 1.51 34.98
N PHE A 213 -4.56 2.03 34.17
CA PHE A 213 -3.12 1.80 34.29
C PHE A 213 -2.34 3.10 34.17
N PRO A 214 -1.36 3.40 35.04
CA PRO A 214 -0.58 4.63 34.99
C PRO A 214 0.33 4.72 33.75
N THR A 215 0.69 3.58 33.15
CA THR A 215 1.51 3.51 31.92
C THR A 215 0.93 2.53 30.91
N VAL A 216 1.22 2.76 29.62
CA VAL A 216 0.83 1.83 28.53
C VAL A 216 1.55 0.47 28.69
N GLU A 217 2.77 0.45 29.23
CA GLU A 217 3.51 -0.79 29.47
C GLU A 217 2.77 -1.71 30.47
N GLU A 218 2.28 -1.15 31.57
CA GLU A 218 1.50 -1.92 32.55
C GLU A 218 0.18 -2.43 31.96
N ALA A 219 -0.50 -1.60 31.16
CA ALA A 219 -1.69 -2.01 30.41
C ALA A 219 -1.38 -3.15 29.42
N VAL A 220 -0.29 -3.06 28.65
CA VAL A 220 0.13 -4.09 27.68
C VAL A 220 0.54 -5.39 28.38
N ARG A 221 1.22 -5.32 29.52
CA ARG A 221 1.54 -6.51 30.33
C ARG A 221 0.30 -7.16 30.95
N ALA A 222 -0.73 -6.38 31.23
CA ALA A 222 -1.99 -6.85 31.79
C ALA A 222 -2.99 -7.34 30.72
N ALA A 223 -2.85 -6.89 29.47
CA ALA A 223 -3.78 -7.19 28.39
C ALA A 223 -3.73 -8.64 27.92
N GLN A 224 -4.91 -9.21 27.71
CA GLN A 224 -5.11 -10.53 27.10
C GLN A 224 -5.60 -10.39 25.65
N PRO A 225 -5.47 -11.44 24.82
CA PRO A 225 -6.07 -11.48 23.50
C PRO A 225 -7.55 -11.12 23.54
N GLY A 226 -7.98 -10.20 22.67
CA GLY A 226 -9.31 -9.60 22.62
C GLY A 226 -9.43 -8.25 23.35
N ASP A 227 -8.55 -7.93 24.30
CA ASP A 227 -8.67 -6.67 25.05
C ASP A 227 -8.33 -5.44 24.17
N VAL A 228 -8.99 -4.32 24.45
CA VAL A 228 -8.76 -3.02 23.79
C VAL A 228 -8.13 -2.06 24.80
N ILE A 229 -6.86 -1.71 24.62
CA ILE A 229 -6.22 -0.66 25.41
C ILE A 229 -6.62 0.70 24.84
N LEU A 230 -7.35 1.50 25.61
CA LEU A 230 -7.69 2.90 25.30
C LEU A 230 -6.64 3.82 25.89
N ILE A 231 -5.82 4.43 25.06
CA ILE A 231 -4.83 5.41 25.49
C ILE A 231 -5.42 6.82 25.30
N SER A 232 -5.70 7.50 26.40
CA SER A 232 -6.20 8.87 26.43
C SER A 232 -5.02 9.84 26.56
N VAL A 233 -4.80 10.67 25.53
CA VAL A 233 -3.76 11.71 25.53
C VAL A 233 -4.44 13.06 25.24
N GLY A 234 -4.72 13.85 26.28
CA GLY A 234 -5.46 15.10 26.15
C GLY A 234 -6.92 14.86 25.72
N ILE A 235 -7.33 15.44 24.59
CA ILE A 235 -8.67 15.27 23.99
C ILE A 235 -8.77 14.06 23.03
N TYR A 236 -7.68 13.34 22.79
CA TYR A 236 -7.58 12.27 21.80
C TYR A 236 -7.59 10.88 22.44
N ILE A 237 -8.14 9.90 21.72
CA ILE A 237 -8.28 8.51 22.15
C ILE A 237 -7.67 7.58 21.09
N VAL A 238 -6.69 6.76 21.48
CA VAL A 238 -6.08 5.71 20.63
C VAL A 238 -6.56 4.34 21.09
N ASN A 239 -6.99 3.49 20.15
CA ASN A 239 -7.36 2.11 20.45
C ASN A 239 -6.23 1.18 20.02
N LEU A 240 -5.71 0.41 20.96
CA LEU A 240 -4.77 -0.68 20.72
C LEU A 240 -5.50 -2.00 21.01
N VAL A 241 -5.83 -2.74 19.96
CA VAL A 241 -6.49 -4.05 20.09
C VAL A 241 -5.41 -5.11 20.17
N VAL A 242 -5.45 -5.90 21.23
CA VAL A 242 -4.50 -6.97 21.48
C VAL A 242 -5.07 -8.27 20.92
N ASP A 243 -4.67 -8.66 19.71
CA ASP A 243 -5.21 -9.89 19.08
C ASP A 243 -4.47 -11.17 19.55
N LYS A 244 -3.24 -11.03 20.07
CA LYS A 244 -2.40 -12.11 20.64
C LYS A 244 -1.56 -11.55 21.81
N PRO A 245 -0.99 -12.40 22.70
CA PRO A 245 -0.19 -11.93 23.82
C PRO A 245 1.00 -11.08 23.34
N VAL A 246 1.15 -9.87 23.87
CA VAL A 246 2.31 -9.02 23.57
C VAL A 246 3.46 -9.44 24.49
N THR A 247 4.45 -10.15 23.95
CA THR A 247 5.60 -10.61 24.74
C THR A 247 6.73 -9.58 24.71
N LEU A 248 6.82 -8.75 25.75
CA LEU A 248 7.95 -7.85 25.97
C LEU A 248 9.16 -8.63 26.51
N ARG A 249 10.00 -9.21 25.63
CA ARG A 249 11.22 -9.93 26.06
C ARG A 249 12.39 -8.97 26.27
N GLY A 250 12.80 -8.80 27.52
CA GLY A 250 13.96 -7.97 27.86
C GLY A 250 13.65 -6.49 28.03
N ALA A 251 12.40 -6.10 28.30
CA ALA A 251 12.07 -4.71 28.62
C ALA A 251 12.76 -4.28 29.93
N GLY A 252 13.77 -3.42 29.83
CA GLY A 252 14.32 -2.69 30.97
C GLY A 252 13.36 -1.59 31.45
N PRO A 253 13.59 -1.01 32.65
CA PRO A 253 12.72 0.00 33.28
C PRO A 253 12.56 1.33 32.51
N GLN A 254 13.16 1.45 31.33
CA GLN A 254 13.16 2.63 30.46
C GLN A 254 12.40 2.39 29.14
N THR A 255 11.70 1.25 28.98
CA THR A 255 10.88 0.97 27.78
C THR A 255 9.63 1.84 27.78
N LEU A 256 9.77 3.09 27.34
CA LEU A 256 8.75 4.12 27.45
C LEU A 256 7.79 4.07 26.27
N LEU A 257 6.64 3.42 26.47
CA LEU A 257 5.44 3.62 25.64
C LEU A 257 4.75 4.94 26.07
N ARG A 258 5.27 6.08 25.60
CA ARG A 258 4.69 7.41 25.87
C ARG A 258 3.95 7.94 24.64
N GLY A 259 2.74 8.46 24.84
CA GLY A 259 2.19 9.49 23.98
C GLY A 259 2.87 10.82 24.32
N GLN A 260 3.79 11.31 23.48
CA GLN A 260 4.59 12.49 23.80
C GLN A 260 3.86 13.83 23.58
N ASP A 261 2.88 13.89 22.68
CA ASP A 261 2.24 15.14 22.26
C ASP A 261 0.72 15.07 22.41
N PRO A 262 0.09 15.94 23.22
CA PRO A 262 -1.36 16.01 23.31
C PRO A 262 -2.05 16.43 22.01
N ASN A 263 -1.31 16.81 20.94
CA ASN A 263 -1.84 17.08 19.60
C ASN A 263 -1.46 16.02 18.55
N ARG A 264 -0.67 14.99 18.91
CA ARG A 264 -0.29 13.88 18.01
C ARG A 264 -0.20 12.57 18.80
N PRO A 265 -1.19 11.67 18.73
CA PRO A 265 -1.10 10.40 19.42
C PRO A 265 -0.07 9.50 18.73
N VAL A 266 1.09 9.34 19.36
CA VAL A 266 2.20 8.53 18.85
C VAL A 266 2.53 7.47 19.90
N LEU A 267 2.51 6.19 19.53
CA LEU A 267 3.07 5.13 20.35
C LEU A 267 4.60 5.16 20.17
N VAL A 268 5.30 5.86 21.05
CA VAL A 268 6.76 5.87 21.01
C VAL A 268 7.30 4.57 21.62
N VAL A 269 8.19 3.87 20.92
CA VAL A 269 8.95 2.73 21.44
C VAL A 269 10.41 3.16 21.54
N GLN A 270 10.84 3.50 22.76
CA GLN A 270 12.26 3.72 23.07
C GLN A 270 12.80 2.46 23.76
N SER A 271 13.81 1.83 23.18
CA SER A 271 14.47 0.66 23.77
C SER A 271 15.99 0.82 23.68
N GLU A 272 16.59 1.62 24.56
CA GLU A 272 18.05 1.70 24.61
C GLU A 272 18.64 0.33 24.99
N GLY A 273 19.18 -0.40 24.00
CA GLY A 273 19.86 -1.68 24.20
C GLY A 273 18.97 -2.93 24.30
N PHE A 274 17.66 -2.82 24.04
CA PHE A 274 16.72 -3.95 24.19
C PHE A 274 15.98 -4.32 22.88
N GLN A 275 15.48 -5.56 22.81
CA GLN A 275 14.65 -6.07 21.71
C GLN A 275 13.18 -6.02 22.14
N VAL A 276 12.31 -5.41 21.34
CA VAL A 276 10.86 -5.44 21.57
C VAL A 276 10.23 -6.27 20.45
N ARG A 277 9.46 -7.32 20.77
CA ARG A 277 8.70 -8.11 19.79
C ARG A 277 7.20 -7.97 20.02
N MET A 278 6.46 -7.61 18.98
CA MET A 278 5.01 -7.46 18.98
C MET A 278 4.41 -8.56 18.08
N GLU A 279 3.68 -9.50 18.67
CA GLU A 279 3.20 -10.70 17.95
C GLU A 279 1.90 -10.48 17.17
N ALA A 280 0.99 -9.63 17.66
CA ALA A 280 -0.16 -9.15 16.91
C ALA A 280 -0.60 -7.79 17.44
N LEU A 281 -0.43 -6.74 16.64
CA LEU A 281 -0.75 -5.37 17.00
C LEU A 281 -1.74 -4.78 16.00
N ARG A 282 -2.97 -4.52 16.43
CA ARG A 282 -3.93 -3.75 15.64
C ARG A 282 -4.11 -2.38 16.25
N LEU A 283 -3.60 -1.36 15.55
CA LEU A 283 -3.75 0.05 15.90
C LEU A 283 -4.75 0.68 14.92
N THR A 284 -5.91 1.05 15.44
CA THR A 284 -6.97 1.74 14.68
C THR A 284 -7.37 3.01 15.43
N THR A 285 -7.43 4.14 14.75
CA THR A 285 -7.92 5.40 15.36
C THR A 285 -9.43 5.53 15.16
N ARG A 286 -10.15 6.04 16.17
CA ARG A 286 -11.55 6.50 16.01
C ARG A 286 -11.52 8.03 16.01
N SER A 287 -11.95 8.65 14.90
CA SER A 287 -12.08 10.10 14.64
C SER A 287 -10.84 10.83 14.09
N ASN A 288 -11.04 12.10 13.68
CA ASN A 288 -10.09 13.09 13.10
C ASN A 288 -8.82 13.36 13.96
N ALA A 289 -8.48 12.49 14.90
CA ALA A 289 -7.24 12.48 15.64
C ALA A 289 -6.06 12.23 14.68
N THR A 290 -5.14 13.19 14.64
CA THR A 290 -3.89 13.12 13.90
C THR A 290 -2.92 12.13 14.56
N ALA A 291 -3.11 10.83 14.29
CA ALA A 291 -2.12 9.73 14.27
C ALA A 291 -2.46 8.50 15.12
N ALA A 292 -2.23 7.32 14.53
CA ALA A 292 -1.57 6.21 15.20
C ALA A 292 -0.22 6.04 14.48
N ALA A 293 0.86 6.45 15.13
CA ALA A 293 2.21 6.25 14.63
C ALA A 293 2.98 5.42 15.66
N VAL A 294 3.56 4.29 15.26
CA VAL A 294 4.62 3.68 16.07
C VAL A 294 5.89 4.48 15.80
N PHE A 295 6.53 5.01 16.83
CA PHE A 295 7.75 5.80 16.68
C PHE A 295 8.92 5.11 17.36
N ALA A 296 9.85 4.56 16.59
CA ALA A 296 11.05 3.94 17.13
C ALA A 296 12.23 4.92 17.07
N GLN A 297 12.83 5.25 18.21
CA GLN A 297 13.98 6.17 18.29
C GLN A 297 15.34 5.47 18.53
N SER A 298 15.32 4.29 19.14
CA SER A 298 16.53 3.51 19.45
C SER A 298 16.20 2.05 19.75
N GLY A 299 17.15 1.15 19.46
CA GLY A 299 17.04 -0.28 19.73
C GLY A 299 16.43 -1.08 18.58
N ARG A 300 15.97 -2.31 18.87
CA ARG A 300 15.36 -3.19 17.87
C ARG A 300 13.90 -3.46 18.18
N LEU A 301 13.04 -3.23 17.19
CA LEU A 301 11.61 -3.53 17.25
C LEU A 301 11.27 -4.57 16.17
N THR A 302 10.61 -5.65 16.55
CA THR A 302 10.09 -6.68 15.65
C THR A 302 8.56 -6.68 15.72
N ILE A 303 7.89 -6.59 14.59
CA ILE A 303 6.44 -6.63 14.47
C ILE A 303 6.13 -7.84 13.58
N ALA A 304 5.44 -8.86 14.12
CA ALA A 304 5.20 -10.13 13.44
C ALA A 304 3.78 -10.27 12.86
N ALA A 305 2.81 -9.54 13.40
CA ALA A 305 1.52 -9.32 12.74
C ALA A 305 1.03 -7.94 13.14
N ALA A 306 0.70 -7.09 12.17
CA ALA A 306 0.09 -5.82 12.49
C ALA A 306 -0.83 -5.30 11.40
N LEU A 307 -1.86 -4.61 11.86
CA LEU A 307 -2.65 -3.66 11.07
C LEU A 307 -2.43 -2.28 11.69
N LEU A 308 -1.72 -1.41 10.97
CA LEU A 308 -1.43 -0.04 11.38
C LEU A 308 -2.19 0.91 10.45
N GLU A 309 -3.18 1.63 10.98
CA GLU A 309 -3.94 2.63 10.21
C GLU A 309 -3.66 4.05 10.70
N GLY A 310 -2.96 4.83 9.89
CA GLY A 310 -2.76 6.26 10.04
C GLY A 310 -3.84 7.08 9.33
N GLN A 311 -4.18 8.24 9.88
CA GLN A 311 -5.11 9.21 9.29
C GLN A 311 -4.50 10.62 9.35
N GLY A 312 -4.81 11.44 8.36
CA GLY A 312 -4.25 12.79 8.19
C GLY A 312 -2.83 12.79 7.61
N SER A 313 -1.99 13.72 8.05
CA SER A 313 -0.62 13.97 7.56
C SER A 313 0.47 13.20 8.31
N VAL A 314 0.12 12.28 9.21
CA VAL A 314 1.07 11.56 10.06
C VAL A 314 1.36 10.17 9.52
N PRO A 315 2.63 9.69 9.55
CA PRO A 315 2.97 8.33 9.18
C PRO A 315 2.30 7.25 10.04
N ALA A 316 1.99 6.09 9.45
CA ALA A 316 1.54 4.93 10.20
C ALA A 316 2.70 4.30 11.01
N LEU A 317 3.92 4.38 10.49
CA LEU A 317 5.16 3.97 11.16
C LEU A 317 6.25 5.01 10.93
N GLU A 318 6.85 5.52 12.01
CA GLU A 318 7.96 6.48 11.93
C GLU A 318 9.20 5.95 12.65
N LEU A 319 10.33 5.96 11.97
CA LEU A 319 11.62 5.55 12.49
C LEU A 319 12.54 6.77 12.54
N ALA A 320 13.21 6.99 13.66
CA ALA A 320 14.22 8.03 13.78
C ALA A 320 15.42 7.51 14.59
N GLY A 321 16.60 8.07 14.33
CA GLY A 321 17.82 7.63 15.02
C GLY A 321 18.23 6.20 14.64
N PRO A 322 19.19 5.60 15.38
CA PRO A 322 19.73 4.27 15.09
C PRO A 322 18.77 3.13 15.51
N ALA A 323 17.48 3.29 15.22
CA ALA A 323 16.46 2.28 15.43
C ALA A 323 16.47 1.26 14.29
N GLN A 324 16.35 -0.03 14.62
CA GLN A 324 16.16 -1.11 13.65
C GLN A 324 14.77 -1.70 13.82
N VAL A 325 13.95 -1.69 12.77
CA VAL A 325 12.60 -2.24 12.78
C VAL A 325 12.49 -3.38 11.79
N THR A 326 11.98 -4.51 12.26
CA THR A 326 11.73 -5.72 11.46
C THR A 326 10.23 -5.97 11.39
N LEU A 327 9.68 -6.01 10.18
CA LEU A 327 8.31 -6.42 9.88
C LEU A 327 8.37 -7.85 9.33
N GLU A 328 7.92 -8.83 10.13
CA GLU A 328 7.96 -10.26 9.83
C GLU A 328 6.56 -10.80 9.46
N GLY A 329 6.06 -10.49 8.27
CA GLY A 329 4.80 -11.04 7.78
C GLY A 329 4.97 -12.43 7.16
N THR A 330 3.83 -13.06 6.84
CA THR A 330 3.77 -14.31 6.06
C THR A 330 2.91 -14.11 4.82
N GLU A 331 3.07 -14.97 3.80
CA GLU A 331 2.26 -14.92 2.58
C GLU A 331 0.74 -14.95 2.85
N MET A 332 0.28 -15.77 3.82
CA MET A 332 -1.13 -15.85 4.19
C MET A 332 -1.59 -14.73 5.15
N ALA A 333 -0.66 -14.02 5.79
CA ALA A 333 -0.95 -12.96 6.75
C ALA A 333 0.12 -11.87 6.66
N PRO A 334 0.05 -11.00 5.62
CA PRO A 334 1.00 -9.92 5.46
C PRO A 334 0.77 -8.84 6.52
N ILE A 335 1.84 -8.10 6.84
CA ILE A 335 1.75 -6.94 7.72
C ILE A 335 1.17 -5.77 6.93
N ARG A 336 0.07 -5.20 7.39
CA ARG A 336 -0.64 -4.12 6.69
C ARG A 336 -0.37 -2.78 7.37
N LEU A 337 0.23 -1.86 6.62
CA LEU A 337 0.39 -0.47 7.01
C LEU A 337 -0.42 0.38 6.03
N SER A 338 -1.32 1.21 6.55
CA SER A 338 -2.14 2.11 5.76
C SER A 338 -2.09 3.52 6.31
N SER A 339 -1.97 4.54 5.47
CA SER A 339 -2.12 5.94 5.90
C SER A 339 -2.66 6.81 4.78
N SER A 340 -3.50 7.80 5.08
CA SER A 340 -3.87 8.84 4.11
C SER A 340 -2.72 9.81 3.79
N GLY A 341 -1.70 9.87 4.66
CA GLY A 341 -0.47 10.65 4.49
C GLY A 341 0.69 9.75 4.05
N THR A 342 1.89 9.98 4.57
CA THR A 342 3.01 9.03 4.43
C THR A 342 2.65 7.69 5.11
N VAL A 343 2.96 6.55 4.52
CA VAL A 343 2.70 5.24 5.16
C VAL A 343 3.81 4.95 6.18
N LEU A 344 5.06 5.09 5.75
CA LEU A 344 6.22 4.89 6.61
C LEU A 344 7.23 6.00 6.37
N ARG A 345 7.76 6.56 7.45
CA ARG A 345 8.88 7.50 7.38
C ARG A 345 10.06 6.97 8.18
N ALA A 346 11.25 6.92 7.61
CA ALA A 346 12.46 6.53 8.31
C ALA A 346 13.54 7.60 8.15
N ARG A 347 14.16 8.01 9.27
CA ARG A 347 15.12 9.11 9.31
C ARG A 347 16.35 8.73 10.13
N ASP A 348 17.46 9.42 9.88
CA ASP A 348 18.65 9.43 10.75
C ASP A 348 19.21 8.04 11.13
N GLN A 349 19.95 7.36 10.25
CA GLN A 349 20.52 6.01 10.48
C GLN A 349 19.53 4.86 10.78
N ALA A 350 18.21 5.11 10.68
CA ALA A 350 17.21 4.07 10.89
C ALA A 350 17.38 2.91 9.89
N GLN A 351 17.07 1.69 10.35
CA GLN A 351 17.10 0.48 9.54
C GLN A 351 15.72 -0.16 9.50
N LEU A 352 15.20 -0.45 8.30
CA LEU A 352 13.97 -1.20 8.10
C LEU A 352 14.28 -2.55 7.46
N ILE A 353 13.70 -3.62 7.99
CA ILE A 353 13.65 -4.92 7.35
C ILE A 353 12.16 -5.27 7.24
N ALA A 354 11.65 -5.50 6.05
CA ALA A 354 10.25 -5.86 5.84
C ALA A 354 10.14 -7.09 4.94
N THR A 355 9.37 -8.08 5.35
CA THR A 355 9.09 -9.29 4.56
C THR A 355 7.59 -9.57 4.62
N HIS A 356 6.94 -9.80 3.46
CA HIS A 356 5.48 -9.93 3.35
C HIS A 356 4.73 -8.76 4.01
N ALA A 357 5.03 -7.53 3.58
CA ALA A 357 4.36 -6.32 4.04
C ALA A 357 3.54 -5.67 2.90
N GLU A 358 2.40 -5.10 3.26
CA GLU A 358 1.54 -4.29 2.39
C GLU A 358 1.55 -2.84 2.89
N PHE A 359 2.06 -1.91 2.08
CA PHE A 359 2.09 -0.48 2.37
C PHE A 359 1.06 0.23 1.48
N LEU A 360 -0.01 0.74 2.08
CA LEU A 360 -1.22 1.20 1.37
C LEU A 360 -1.53 2.67 1.67
N GLY A 361 -1.93 3.47 0.68
CA GLY A 361 -2.58 4.77 0.93
C GLY A 361 -1.96 5.97 0.23
N GLY A 362 -1.72 7.07 0.94
CA GLY A 362 -1.38 8.39 0.38
C GLY A 362 -0.01 8.45 -0.30
N LEU A 363 1.02 8.74 0.49
CA LEU A 363 2.43 8.69 0.10
C LEU A 363 3.03 7.41 0.69
N GLY A 364 3.86 6.67 -0.03
CA GLY A 364 4.36 5.38 0.45
C GLY A 364 5.45 5.47 1.51
N LEU A 365 6.62 4.98 1.16
CA LEU A 365 7.77 4.88 2.07
C LEU A 365 8.71 6.07 1.83
N GLU A 366 9.00 6.85 2.87
CA GLU A 366 9.89 8.00 2.80
C GLU A 366 11.10 7.80 3.71
N PHE A 367 12.29 7.88 3.12
CA PHE A 367 13.54 7.72 3.83
C PHE A 367 14.37 9.00 3.71
N THR A 368 14.86 9.53 4.84
CA THR A 368 15.67 10.74 4.87
C THR A 368 16.99 10.52 5.62
N GLY A 369 18.07 11.17 5.21
CA GLY A 369 19.39 10.99 5.82
C GLY A 369 20.07 9.68 5.40
N SER A 370 20.72 8.98 6.33
CA SER A 370 21.47 7.72 6.07
C SER A 370 20.71 6.46 6.48
N ALA A 371 19.40 6.44 6.23
CA ALA A 371 18.57 5.28 6.55
C ALA A 371 18.85 4.10 5.60
N THR A 372 18.56 2.88 6.05
CA THR A 372 18.68 1.67 5.22
C THR A 372 17.41 0.86 5.26
N ALA A 373 17.11 0.16 4.16
CA ALA A 373 15.94 -0.69 4.09
C ALA A 373 16.19 -1.96 3.29
N VAL A 374 15.61 -3.07 3.74
CA VAL A 374 15.55 -4.34 3.01
C VAL A 374 14.09 -4.76 2.98
N VAL A 375 13.48 -4.78 1.81
CA VAL A 375 12.06 -5.12 1.62
C VAL A 375 11.96 -6.32 0.69
N ARG A 376 11.23 -7.36 1.11
CA ARG A 376 11.11 -8.63 0.38
C ARG A 376 9.66 -9.10 0.29
N ASN A 377 9.27 -9.72 -0.82
CA ASN A 377 7.95 -10.34 -1.01
C ASN A 377 6.80 -9.41 -0.60
N SER A 378 6.87 -8.14 -0.96
CA SER A 378 6.01 -7.08 -0.39
C SER A 378 5.29 -6.29 -1.47
N ARG A 379 4.19 -5.64 -1.10
CA ARG A 379 3.40 -4.79 -2.00
C ARG A 379 3.34 -3.37 -1.48
N ILE A 380 3.57 -2.40 -2.34
CA ILE A 380 3.44 -0.97 -2.06
C ILE A 380 2.39 -0.43 -3.02
N ALA A 381 1.25 0.07 -2.53
CA ALA A 381 0.20 0.63 -3.38
C ALA A 381 -0.25 2.00 -2.86
N THR A 382 0.10 3.06 -3.57
CA THR A 382 -0.01 4.44 -3.11
C THR A 382 -0.63 5.37 -4.15
N PHE A 383 -1.30 6.44 -3.70
CA PHE A 383 -1.86 7.46 -4.60
C PHE A 383 -0.81 8.47 -5.09
N GLY A 384 0.26 8.69 -4.31
CA GLY A 384 1.34 9.61 -4.62
C GLY A 384 2.63 8.88 -4.99
N ILE A 385 3.72 9.17 -4.27
CA ILE A 385 5.01 8.50 -4.48
C ILE A 385 4.95 7.09 -3.89
N GLY A 386 5.46 6.09 -4.61
CA GLY A 386 5.59 4.72 -4.08
C GLY A 386 6.68 4.65 -3.01
N LEU A 387 7.88 5.06 -3.36
CA LEU A 387 9.04 5.03 -2.47
C LEU A 387 9.97 6.21 -2.77
N GLY A 388 10.37 6.94 -1.73
CA GLY A 388 11.22 8.13 -1.84
C GLY A 388 12.42 8.10 -0.88
N PHE A 389 13.60 8.45 -1.40
CA PHE A 389 14.85 8.60 -0.63
C PHE A 389 15.44 10.02 -0.78
N SER A 390 15.80 10.62 0.37
CA SER A 390 16.47 11.91 0.49
C SER A 390 17.59 11.88 1.55
N GLY A 391 18.73 11.34 1.16
CA GLY A 391 20.02 11.31 1.86
C GLY A 391 20.83 10.07 1.45
N SER A 392 22.02 9.87 2.03
CA SER A 392 22.94 8.73 1.79
C SER A 392 22.42 7.36 2.22
N SER A 393 21.37 6.87 1.57
CA SER A 393 20.61 5.70 2.00
C SER A 393 20.82 4.47 1.10
N ASN A 394 20.70 3.27 1.67
CA ASN A 394 20.82 2.00 0.91
C ASN A 394 19.52 1.19 1.00
N LEU A 395 18.98 0.79 -0.15
CA LEU A 395 17.76 0.01 -0.26
C LEU A 395 18.02 -1.31 -1.00
N THR A 396 17.46 -2.40 -0.48
CA THR A 396 17.39 -3.67 -1.21
C THR A 396 15.92 -4.07 -1.33
N LEU A 397 15.46 -4.29 -2.56
CA LEU A 397 14.12 -4.79 -2.87
C LEU A 397 14.25 -6.16 -3.54
N THR A 398 13.48 -7.14 -3.09
CA THR A 398 13.41 -8.47 -3.71
C THR A 398 11.95 -8.90 -3.81
N ASP A 399 11.47 -9.26 -4.99
CA ASP A 399 10.07 -9.67 -5.22
C ASP A 399 9.07 -8.64 -4.67
N VAL A 400 9.24 -7.37 -5.07
CA VAL A 400 8.41 -6.25 -4.59
C VAL A 400 7.57 -5.68 -5.73
N SER A 401 6.26 -5.55 -5.52
CA SER A 401 5.35 -4.84 -6.42
C SER A 401 5.06 -3.44 -5.91
N ILE A 402 5.18 -2.43 -6.78
CA ILE A 402 4.99 -1.02 -6.46
C ILE A 402 3.98 -0.43 -7.44
N GLU A 403 2.80 -0.09 -6.95
CA GLU A 403 1.77 0.64 -7.70
C GLU A 403 1.66 2.05 -7.12
N ALA A 404 2.09 3.06 -7.88
CA ALA A 404 2.10 4.46 -7.43
C ALA A 404 1.26 5.32 -8.38
N GLY A 405 0.30 6.09 -7.87
CA GLY A 405 -0.46 7.06 -8.67
C GLY A 405 0.39 8.23 -9.18
N GLY A 406 1.54 8.50 -8.55
CA GLY A 406 2.54 9.47 -8.96
C GLY A 406 3.82 8.81 -9.48
N ASP A 407 4.97 9.17 -8.90
CA ASP A 407 6.26 8.56 -9.24
C ASP A 407 6.46 7.26 -8.44
N GLY A 408 6.99 6.21 -9.08
CA GLY A 408 7.23 4.92 -8.43
C GLY A 408 8.36 5.00 -7.40
N LEU A 409 9.59 5.10 -7.90
CA LEU A 409 10.82 5.23 -7.10
C LEU A 409 11.46 6.59 -7.32
N VAL A 410 11.76 7.31 -6.23
CA VAL A 410 12.40 8.64 -6.29
C VAL A 410 13.64 8.66 -5.41
N PHE A 411 14.81 8.94 -5.99
CA PHE A 411 16.05 9.19 -5.26
C PHE A 411 16.54 10.60 -5.56
N SER A 412 16.80 11.38 -4.51
CA SER A 412 17.20 12.80 -4.63
C SER A 412 18.65 13.08 -4.23
N SER A 413 19.41 12.07 -3.83
CA SER A 413 20.76 12.17 -3.27
C SER A 413 21.54 10.86 -3.38
N SER A 414 22.79 10.85 -2.88
CA SER A 414 23.64 9.65 -2.81
C SER A 414 22.96 8.48 -2.13
N GLY A 415 23.24 7.27 -2.58
CA GLY A 415 22.61 6.07 -2.09
C GLY A 415 22.72 4.96 -3.10
N SER A 416 22.48 3.73 -2.67
CA SER A 416 22.39 2.56 -3.55
C SER A 416 21.03 1.91 -3.41
N LEU A 417 20.48 1.46 -4.54
CA LEU A 417 19.34 0.57 -4.56
C LEU A 417 19.75 -0.67 -5.35
N THR A 418 19.43 -1.84 -4.78
CA THR A 418 19.53 -3.15 -5.43
C THR A 418 18.13 -3.72 -5.55
N THR A 419 17.74 -4.10 -6.76
CA THR A 419 16.45 -4.73 -7.06
C THR A 419 16.67 -6.15 -7.56
N ASP A 420 15.72 -7.04 -7.31
CA ASP A 420 15.64 -8.39 -7.87
C ASP A 420 14.14 -8.77 -7.93
N GLY A 421 13.59 -9.09 -9.11
CA GLY A 421 12.16 -9.38 -9.28
C GLY A 421 11.21 -8.23 -8.89
N VAL A 422 11.55 -6.98 -9.20
CA VAL A 422 10.76 -5.80 -8.81
C VAL A 422 9.85 -5.33 -9.93
N GLN A 423 8.56 -5.18 -9.64
CA GLN A 423 7.58 -4.63 -10.57
C GLN A 423 7.15 -3.23 -10.12
N VAL A 424 7.27 -2.24 -11.00
CA VAL A 424 6.87 -0.85 -10.72
C VAL A 424 5.85 -0.40 -11.75
N MET A 425 4.68 0.02 -11.30
CA MET A 425 3.65 0.67 -12.11
C MET A 425 3.40 2.07 -11.55
N ALA A 426 3.82 3.10 -12.27
CA ALA A 426 3.75 4.49 -11.84
C ALA A 426 2.85 5.32 -12.77
N GLY A 427 1.98 6.15 -12.20
CA GLY A 427 1.14 7.10 -12.93
C GLY A 427 1.90 8.28 -13.55
N LYS A 428 3.20 8.43 -13.24
CA LYS A 428 4.10 9.41 -13.85
C LYS A 428 5.42 8.77 -14.27
N THR A 429 6.46 8.87 -13.43
CA THR A 429 7.78 8.30 -13.70
C THR A 429 7.98 7.01 -12.92
N ALA A 430 8.36 5.90 -13.57
CA ALA A 430 8.60 4.64 -12.85
C ALA A 430 9.79 4.79 -11.89
N VAL A 431 10.91 5.33 -12.37
CA VAL A 431 12.10 5.61 -11.56
C VAL A 431 12.68 6.98 -11.89
N ARG A 432 12.81 7.85 -10.88
CA ARG A 432 13.45 9.16 -10.99
C ARG A 432 14.66 9.26 -10.07
N LEU A 433 15.82 9.54 -10.65
CA LEU A 433 17.07 9.76 -9.91
C LEU A 433 17.59 11.18 -10.16
N ALA A 434 17.93 11.88 -9.09
CA ALA A 434 18.47 13.24 -9.09
C ALA A 434 19.65 13.38 -8.09
N GLY A 435 20.55 14.34 -8.33
CA GLY A 435 21.63 14.66 -7.41
C GLY A 435 22.92 13.88 -7.69
N SER A 436 23.58 13.35 -6.65
CA SER A 436 24.79 12.53 -6.76
C SER A 436 24.53 11.11 -6.28
N ALA A 437 24.04 10.19 -7.12
CA ALA A 437 23.55 8.86 -6.71
C ALA A 437 24.18 7.70 -7.50
N GLU A 438 24.18 6.48 -6.96
CA GLU A 438 24.63 5.28 -7.68
C GLU A 438 23.61 4.15 -7.55
N LEU A 439 23.01 3.73 -8.65
CA LEU A 439 21.95 2.73 -8.67
C LEU A 439 22.40 1.48 -9.43
N SER A 440 22.14 0.30 -8.87
CA SER A 440 22.34 -0.97 -9.54
C SER A 440 21.03 -1.72 -9.59
N LEU A 441 20.39 -1.71 -10.76
CA LEU A 441 19.16 -2.46 -11.03
C LEU A 441 19.50 -3.79 -11.66
N ASP A 442 19.20 -4.88 -10.98
CA ASP A 442 18.90 -6.13 -11.69
C ASP A 442 17.41 -6.07 -12.01
N LEU A 443 17.09 -6.05 -13.29
CA LEU A 443 15.73 -6.06 -13.79
C LEU A 443 15.36 -7.44 -14.36
N THR A 444 16.15 -8.49 -14.07
CA THR A 444 15.73 -9.85 -14.38
C THR A 444 14.34 -10.11 -13.78
N ASP A 445 13.41 -10.60 -14.62
CA ASP A 445 11.99 -10.80 -14.29
C ASP A 445 11.26 -9.57 -13.72
N SER A 446 11.78 -8.37 -13.98
CA SER A 446 11.30 -7.09 -13.46
C SER A 446 10.76 -6.20 -14.58
N GLU A 447 9.73 -5.43 -14.26
CA GLU A 447 9.05 -4.53 -15.20
C GLU A 447 8.92 -3.13 -14.58
N LEU A 448 9.39 -2.10 -15.28
CA LEU A 448 9.30 -0.70 -14.88
C LEU A 448 8.38 0.07 -15.82
N VAL A 449 7.14 0.32 -15.39
CA VAL A 449 6.11 1.02 -16.16
C VAL A 449 5.87 2.42 -15.60
N GLY A 450 6.11 3.44 -16.41
CA GLY A 450 5.75 4.83 -16.12
C GLY A 450 4.80 5.38 -17.18
N ALA A 451 3.64 5.88 -16.77
CA ALA A 451 2.65 6.42 -17.71
C ALA A 451 3.19 7.61 -18.53
N GLU A 452 4.14 8.38 -17.98
CA GLU A 452 4.82 9.44 -18.70
C GLU A 452 6.27 9.07 -19.05
N VAL A 453 7.04 8.58 -18.08
CA VAL A 453 8.47 8.26 -18.27
C VAL A 453 8.84 6.96 -17.58
N GLY A 454 9.50 6.03 -18.27
CA GLY A 454 10.03 4.81 -17.63
C GLY A 454 11.13 5.14 -16.62
N LEU A 455 12.31 5.53 -17.12
CA LEU A 455 13.48 5.89 -16.30
C LEU A 455 13.95 7.31 -16.57
N SER A 456 14.08 8.14 -15.54
CA SER A 456 14.59 9.51 -15.64
C SER A 456 15.81 9.74 -14.74
N LEU A 457 16.93 10.12 -15.33
CA LEU A 457 18.21 10.38 -14.66
C LEU A 457 18.61 11.85 -14.80
N ARG A 458 18.99 12.50 -13.70
CA ARG A 458 19.45 13.91 -13.67
C ARG A 458 20.59 14.08 -12.66
N GLY A 459 21.60 14.88 -12.97
CA GLY A 459 22.73 15.13 -12.07
C GLY A 459 23.85 14.09 -12.19
N THR A 460 24.75 14.03 -11.20
CA THR A 460 25.91 13.12 -11.18
C THR A 460 25.49 11.72 -10.72
N VAL A 461 24.67 11.04 -11.52
CA VAL A 461 24.11 9.73 -11.19
C VAL A 461 24.79 8.64 -12.00
N ARG A 462 25.15 7.50 -11.41
CA ARG A 462 25.52 6.29 -12.16
C ARG A 462 24.44 5.24 -12.01
N VAL A 463 23.98 4.67 -13.12
CA VAL A 463 23.02 3.55 -13.12
C VAL A 463 23.59 2.39 -13.91
N THR A 464 23.58 1.20 -13.31
CA THR A 464 23.78 -0.07 -14.03
C THR A 464 22.46 -0.81 -14.03
N ALA A 465 21.94 -1.17 -15.20
CA ALA A 465 20.70 -1.93 -15.34
C ALA A 465 20.96 -3.21 -16.16
N MET A 466 20.55 -4.37 -15.65
CA MET A 466 20.74 -5.64 -16.35
C MET A 466 19.39 -6.32 -16.57
N ASN A 467 19.16 -6.78 -17.81
CA ASN A 467 17.95 -7.48 -18.26
C ASN A 467 16.66 -6.66 -18.04
N GLY A 468 15.48 -7.27 -18.19
CA GLY A 468 14.18 -6.69 -17.83
C GLY A 468 13.52 -5.74 -18.83
N GLU A 469 12.36 -5.20 -18.44
CA GLU A 469 11.53 -4.35 -19.31
C GLU A 469 11.32 -2.95 -18.71
N ILE A 470 11.44 -1.91 -19.55
CA ILE A 470 11.17 -0.53 -19.20
C ILE A 470 10.15 0.04 -20.18
N LEU A 471 8.99 0.40 -19.65
CA LEU A 471 7.86 0.94 -20.40
C LEU A 471 7.60 2.40 -20.02
N GLY A 472 7.58 3.28 -21.01
CA GLY A 472 7.24 4.70 -20.82
C GLY A 472 6.13 5.15 -21.75
N GLY A 473 5.01 5.68 -21.26
CA GLY A 473 3.97 6.18 -22.17
C GLY A 473 4.47 7.35 -23.04
N GLY A 474 5.25 8.28 -22.47
CA GLY A 474 5.86 9.37 -23.22
C GLY A 474 7.33 9.13 -23.58
N ILE A 475 8.17 8.79 -22.60
CA ILE A 475 9.60 8.57 -22.79
C ILE A 475 10.05 7.28 -22.11
N GLY A 476 10.71 6.37 -22.82
CA GLY A 476 11.26 5.14 -22.21
C GLY A 476 12.40 5.47 -21.23
N LEU A 477 13.48 6.08 -21.74
CA LEU A 477 14.67 6.50 -20.99
C LEU A 477 14.95 8.00 -21.19
N ASP A 478 15.08 8.78 -20.11
CA ASP A 478 15.51 10.19 -20.13
C ASP A 478 16.78 10.38 -19.29
N VAL A 479 17.94 10.41 -19.93
CA VAL A 479 19.26 10.54 -19.30
C VAL A 479 19.80 11.97 -19.47
N GLY A 480 19.73 12.78 -18.41
CA GLY A 480 20.12 14.19 -18.42
C GLY A 480 21.44 14.50 -17.72
N GLU A 481 21.78 15.78 -17.70
CA GLU A 481 23.07 16.38 -17.28
C GLU A 481 23.92 15.55 -16.31
N ASN A 482 25.16 15.22 -16.72
CA ASN A 482 26.20 14.51 -15.95
C ASN A 482 25.88 13.06 -15.51
N ALA A 483 24.76 12.48 -15.95
CA ALA A 483 24.44 11.09 -15.63
C ALA A 483 25.27 10.08 -16.43
N GLN A 484 25.54 8.93 -15.83
CA GLN A 484 26.14 7.74 -16.44
C GLN A 484 25.11 6.61 -16.39
N LEU A 485 24.77 6.02 -17.52
CA LEU A 485 23.92 4.84 -17.64
C LEU A 485 24.71 3.74 -18.33
N VAL A 486 24.74 2.55 -17.73
CA VAL A 486 25.17 1.30 -18.37
C VAL A 486 23.97 0.37 -18.31
N MET A 487 23.55 -0.15 -19.45
CA MET A 487 22.43 -1.07 -19.53
C MET A 487 22.80 -2.24 -20.42
N GLU A 488 22.46 -3.45 -20.00
CA GLU A 488 22.75 -4.65 -20.75
C GLU A 488 21.53 -5.59 -20.79
N GLY A 489 21.13 -6.06 -21.97
CA GLY A 489 20.11 -7.10 -22.13
C GLY A 489 18.65 -6.68 -21.87
N ALA A 490 18.38 -5.39 -21.61
CA ALA A 490 17.04 -4.88 -21.31
C ALA A 490 16.17 -4.65 -22.57
N GLU A 491 14.84 -4.59 -22.39
CA GLU A 491 13.88 -4.13 -23.39
C GLU A 491 13.30 -2.77 -22.98
N VAL A 492 13.30 -1.81 -23.91
CA VAL A 492 12.83 -0.44 -23.70
C VAL A 492 11.73 -0.14 -24.69
N THR A 493 10.51 0.06 -24.18
CA THR A 493 9.33 0.34 -24.99
C THR A 493 8.68 1.66 -24.58
N SER A 494 8.21 2.44 -25.56
CA SER A 494 7.44 3.65 -25.28
C SER A 494 6.52 4.08 -26.41
N ASP A 495 5.43 4.81 -26.09
CA ASP A 495 4.57 5.37 -27.13
C ASP A 495 5.22 6.61 -27.76
N GLY A 496 5.95 7.41 -26.99
CA GLY A 496 6.83 8.50 -27.47
C GLY A 496 8.32 8.11 -27.44
N ILE A 497 9.23 9.07 -27.16
CA ILE A 497 10.70 8.96 -27.29
C ILE A 497 11.27 7.79 -26.47
N ASN A 498 11.83 6.79 -27.14
CA ASN A 498 12.38 5.62 -26.45
C ASN A 498 13.61 5.92 -25.62
N VAL A 499 14.57 6.65 -26.18
CA VAL A 499 15.82 6.98 -25.48
C VAL A 499 16.17 8.43 -25.75
N LYS A 500 16.30 9.22 -24.69
CA LYS A 500 16.73 10.61 -24.71
C LYS A 500 17.98 10.76 -23.86
N VAL A 501 19.04 11.32 -24.42
CA VAL A 501 20.30 11.60 -23.71
C VAL A 501 20.71 13.06 -23.94
N GLY A 502 21.03 13.82 -22.89
CA GLY A 502 21.35 15.25 -22.99
C GLY A 502 22.43 15.75 -22.02
N GLY A 503 22.89 16.99 -22.20
CA GLY A 503 23.94 17.62 -21.38
C GLY A 503 25.33 17.00 -21.57
N ARG A 504 25.98 16.60 -20.47
CA ARG A 504 27.27 15.85 -20.46
C ARG A 504 27.10 14.38 -20.08
N ALA A 505 25.90 13.84 -20.24
CA ALA A 505 25.61 12.48 -19.84
C ALA A 505 26.33 11.44 -20.72
N ARG A 506 26.55 10.24 -20.20
CA ARG A 506 27.08 9.09 -20.93
C ARG A 506 26.12 7.91 -20.74
N ALA A 507 25.59 7.38 -21.81
CA ALA A 507 24.76 6.18 -21.79
C ALA A 507 25.45 5.10 -22.64
N TRP A 508 25.55 3.89 -22.13
CA TRP A 508 25.99 2.69 -22.84
C TRP A 508 24.87 1.67 -22.74
N LEU A 509 24.24 1.36 -23.87
CA LEU A 509 23.26 0.29 -23.98
C LEU A 509 23.88 -0.86 -24.78
N GLN A 510 23.82 -2.06 -24.25
CA GLN A 510 24.37 -3.27 -24.85
C GLN A 510 23.31 -4.37 -24.92
N ARG A 511 23.18 -5.05 -26.07
CA ARG A 511 22.21 -6.15 -26.26
C ARG A 511 20.77 -5.78 -25.85
N THR A 512 20.43 -4.49 -25.89
CA THR A 512 19.14 -3.91 -25.52
C THR A 512 18.20 -3.93 -26.72
N LYS A 513 16.93 -4.28 -26.50
CA LYS A 513 15.86 -4.16 -27.49
C LYS A 513 15.11 -2.85 -27.27
N ILE A 514 14.87 -2.09 -28.33
CA ILE A 514 14.19 -0.79 -28.28
C ILE A 514 13.05 -0.82 -29.31
N SER A 515 11.81 -0.64 -28.86
CA SER A 515 10.59 -0.75 -29.69
C SER A 515 9.50 0.27 -29.31
N GLY A 516 8.64 0.73 -30.25
CA GLY A 516 7.58 1.72 -29.92
C GLY A 516 6.97 2.45 -31.11
N GLY A 517 5.72 2.93 -30.97
CA GLY A 517 4.86 3.30 -32.09
C GLY A 517 5.09 4.67 -32.74
N LEU A 518 5.62 5.67 -32.03
CA LEU A 518 5.77 7.05 -32.53
C LEU A 518 7.14 7.71 -32.30
N ALA A 519 8.20 6.98 -31.94
CA ALA A 519 9.48 7.65 -31.68
C ALA A 519 10.76 6.84 -31.94
N GLY A 520 11.89 7.31 -31.39
CA GLY A 520 13.23 6.79 -31.62
C GLY A 520 14.22 7.33 -30.61
N VAL A 521 15.50 7.36 -30.97
CA VAL A 521 16.61 7.79 -30.10
C VAL A 521 16.94 9.26 -30.35
N LEU A 522 17.02 10.06 -29.29
CA LEU A 522 17.36 11.49 -29.30
C LEU A 522 18.60 11.76 -28.43
N VAL A 523 19.68 12.25 -29.04
CA VAL A 523 20.89 12.68 -28.33
C VAL A 523 21.11 14.17 -28.53
N ARG A 524 21.34 14.92 -27.45
CA ARG A 524 21.48 16.38 -27.44
C ARG A 524 22.77 16.80 -26.71
N ASP A 525 23.21 18.02 -27.01
CA ASP A 525 24.37 18.68 -26.38
C ASP A 525 25.68 17.88 -26.53
N SER A 526 26.47 17.72 -25.47
CA SER A 526 27.73 16.95 -25.43
C SER A 526 27.55 15.53 -24.87
N ALA A 527 26.33 15.00 -24.91
CA ALA A 527 26.06 13.68 -24.39
C ALA A 527 26.64 12.60 -25.29
N THR A 528 27.05 11.48 -24.69
CA THR A 528 27.55 10.30 -25.41
C THR A 528 26.56 9.16 -25.24
N LEU A 529 26.12 8.56 -26.34
CA LEU A 529 25.35 7.32 -26.33
C LEU A 529 26.13 6.26 -27.12
N ILE A 530 26.44 5.13 -26.47
CA ILE A 530 27.09 3.97 -27.07
C ILE A 530 26.05 2.87 -27.18
N LEU A 531 25.90 2.33 -28.38
CA LEU A 531 24.99 1.23 -28.68
C LEU A 531 25.83 0.04 -29.18
N ASP A 532 25.85 -1.07 -28.44
CA ASP A 532 26.55 -2.30 -28.82
C ASP A 532 25.59 -3.51 -28.89
N GLY A 533 25.50 -4.18 -30.04
CA GLY A 533 24.66 -5.38 -30.19
C GLY A 533 23.15 -5.20 -29.94
N ASN A 534 22.63 -3.98 -30.03
CA ASN A 534 21.21 -3.66 -29.76
C ASN A 534 20.27 -3.96 -30.94
N THR A 535 19.00 -4.22 -30.65
CA THR A 535 17.94 -4.36 -31.67
C THR A 535 16.98 -3.17 -31.56
N ILE A 536 16.74 -2.46 -32.67
CA ILE A 536 15.87 -1.28 -32.71
C ILE A 536 14.82 -1.52 -33.80
N THR A 537 13.54 -1.61 -33.42
CA THR A 537 12.42 -1.88 -34.36
C THR A 537 11.41 -0.74 -34.36
N ASP A 538 10.78 -0.45 -35.50
CA ASP A 538 9.72 0.56 -35.64
C ASP A 538 10.12 2.02 -35.34
N HIS A 539 11.42 2.35 -35.42
CA HIS A 539 11.96 3.65 -35.00
C HIS A 539 12.65 4.45 -36.11
N ALA A 540 12.51 5.79 -36.04
CA ALA A 540 13.37 6.73 -36.76
C ALA A 540 14.52 7.19 -35.83
N LEU A 541 15.78 6.95 -36.21
CA LEU A 541 16.94 7.52 -35.51
C LEU A 541 17.02 9.02 -35.84
N TRP A 542 16.75 9.88 -34.84
CA TRP A 542 16.98 11.32 -34.95
C TRP A 542 18.31 11.69 -34.32
N GLY A 543 19.38 11.61 -35.11
CA GLY A 543 20.66 12.17 -34.73
C GLY A 543 20.70 13.67 -35.03
N THR A 544 20.53 14.53 -34.03
CA THR A 544 21.22 15.82 -34.07
C THR A 544 22.63 15.59 -33.54
N PHE A 545 23.53 15.14 -34.41
CA PHE A 545 24.96 15.29 -34.13
C PHE A 545 25.27 16.78 -34.18
N LEU A 546 25.32 17.43 -33.01
CA LEU A 546 26.09 18.65 -32.89
C LEU A 546 27.57 18.23 -32.70
N PRO A 547 28.50 18.82 -33.46
CA PRO A 547 29.82 18.26 -33.68
C PRO A 547 30.71 18.45 -32.45
N HIS A 548 31.11 17.36 -31.78
CA HIS A 548 32.31 17.24 -30.93
C HIS A 548 32.44 18.28 -29.77
N PRO A 549 33.35 18.11 -28.79
CA PRO A 549 33.76 19.26 -27.98
C PRO A 549 34.18 20.40 -28.92
N PRO A 550 34.00 21.69 -28.58
CA PRO A 550 34.56 22.75 -29.41
C PRO A 550 36.07 22.52 -29.46
N CYS A 551 36.55 21.93 -30.56
CA CYS A 551 37.85 22.27 -31.07
C CYS A 551 37.73 23.77 -31.28
N LEU A 552 38.23 24.55 -30.31
CA LEU A 552 38.51 25.96 -30.56
C LEU A 552 39.27 25.95 -31.89
N PRO A 553 38.71 26.50 -32.98
CA PRO A 553 39.41 26.48 -34.25
C PRO A 553 40.74 27.18 -33.99
N THR A 554 41.84 26.43 -34.02
CA THR A 554 43.15 27.04 -34.06
C THR A 554 43.17 27.80 -35.37
N GLY A 555 43.09 29.14 -35.31
CA GLY A 555 42.94 30.02 -36.46
C GLY A 555 44.18 30.07 -37.37
N THR A 556 44.86 28.94 -37.56
CA THR A 556 46.04 28.83 -38.42
C THR A 556 45.59 28.49 -39.85
N PRO A 557 46.07 29.22 -40.87
CA PRO A 557 45.75 28.91 -42.25
C PRO A 557 46.39 27.55 -42.62
N THR A 558 45.57 26.60 -43.09
CA THR A 558 46.04 25.29 -43.55
C THR A 558 46.51 25.33 -45.01
N ARG A 559 45.97 26.24 -45.83
CA ARG A 559 46.32 26.41 -47.25
C ARG A 559 45.96 27.80 -47.76
N THR A 560 46.75 28.30 -48.71
CA THR A 560 46.48 29.54 -49.46
C THR A 560 46.22 29.20 -50.92
N LEU A 561 45.04 29.54 -51.44
CA LEU A 561 44.68 29.35 -52.85
C LEU A 561 44.97 30.63 -53.64
N THR A 562 45.92 30.57 -54.57
CA THR A 562 46.31 31.70 -55.42
C THR A 562 45.85 31.49 -56.85
N GLY A 563 45.39 32.55 -57.53
CA GLY A 563 45.01 32.48 -58.94
C GLY A 563 44.02 33.55 -59.42
N HIS A 564 43.32 34.24 -58.51
CA HIS A 564 42.56 35.44 -58.86
C HIS A 564 43.50 36.65 -59.01
N THR A 565 43.23 37.51 -60.00
CA THR A 565 44.00 38.75 -60.27
C THR A 565 43.37 40.00 -59.65
N GLY A 566 42.20 39.85 -59.02
CA GLY A 566 41.45 40.89 -58.31
C GLY A 566 41.00 40.42 -56.93
N SER A 567 40.41 41.33 -56.15
CA SER A 567 39.90 41.00 -54.81
C SER A 567 38.83 39.91 -54.86
N VAL A 568 38.99 38.87 -54.05
CA VAL A 568 37.96 37.82 -53.89
C VAL A 568 36.86 38.38 -53.00
N SER A 569 35.65 38.44 -53.53
CA SER A 569 34.50 39.09 -52.90
C SER A 569 33.57 38.08 -52.21
N SER A 570 33.56 36.84 -52.66
CA SER A 570 32.68 35.78 -52.14
C SER A 570 33.30 34.42 -52.38
N VAL A 571 33.06 33.52 -51.43
CA VAL A 571 33.42 32.10 -51.51
C VAL A 571 32.24 31.25 -51.04
N ALA A 572 32.08 30.06 -51.62
CA ALA A 572 31.06 29.09 -51.21
C ALA A 572 31.58 27.66 -51.39
N PHE A 573 31.38 26.78 -50.41
CA PHE A 573 31.63 25.35 -50.58
C PHE A 573 30.46 24.70 -51.33
N SER A 574 30.75 23.66 -52.11
CA SER A 574 29.69 22.77 -52.62
C SER A 574 29.07 21.97 -51.46
N PRO A 575 27.82 21.52 -51.58
CA PRO A 575 27.14 20.75 -50.53
C PRO A 575 27.88 19.47 -50.11
N ASP A 576 28.60 18.83 -51.03
CA ASP A 576 29.43 17.65 -50.75
C ASP A 576 30.81 17.98 -50.15
N GLY A 577 31.13 19.28 -49.97
CA GLY A 577 32.39 19.78 -49.43
C GLY A 577 33.62 19.58 -50.34
N LYS A 578 33.46 19.03 -51.55
CA LYS A 578 34.58 18.69 -52.43
C LYS A 578 35.07 19.87 -53.26
N LEU A 579 34.22 20.84 -53.53
CA LEU A 579 34.52 22.02 -54.32
C LEU A 579 34.38 23.29 -53.50
N LEU A 580 35.20 24.28 -53.85
CA LEU A 580 35.06 25.65 -53.41
C LEU A 580 34.84 26.51 -54.66
N ALA A 581 33.83 27.38 -54.65
CA ALA A 581 33.66 28.44 -55.63
C ALA A 581 34.18 29.76 -55.05
N SER A 582 34.85 30.57 -55.86
CA SER A 582 35.22 31.93 -55.50
C SER A 582 34.88 32.91 -56.63
N GLY A 583 34.23 34.02 -56.29
CA GLY A 583 33.97 35.14 -57.20
C GLY A 583 34.97 36.27 -56.95
N SER A 584 35.44 36.90 -58.03
CA SER A 584 36.39 38.02 -57.94
C SER A 584 35.85 39.34 -58.48
N GLY A 585 36.40 40.43 -57.94
CA GLY A 585 36.02 41.79 -58.21
C GLY A 585 36.48 42.33 -59.57
N TYR A 586 36.36 43.65 -59.73
CA TYR A 586 36.43 44.39 -61.00
C TYR A 586 37.63 44.05 -61.90
N TRP A 587 38.80 43.80 -61.31
CA TRP A 587 40.04 43.54 -62.08
C TRP A 587 40.14 42.12 -62.67
N ASP A 588 39.29 41.19 -62.23
CA ASP A 588 39.31 39.79 -62.63
C ASP A 588 37.97 39.35 -63.22
N ARG A 589 36.86 39.61 -62.50
CA ARG A 589 35.47 39.35 -62.95
C ARG A 589 35.15 37.88 -63.24
N THR A 590 36.06 36.96 -62.89
CA THR A 590 35.85 35.53 -63.06
C THR A 590 35.33 34.87 -61.79
N ILE A 591 34.76 33.67 -61.98
CA ILE A 591 34.49 32.72 -60.91
C ILE A 591 35.47 31.57 -61.06
N LYS A 592 36.06 31.10 -59.97
CA LYS A 592 36.95 29.92 -59.99
C LYS A 592 36.37 28.80 -59.14
N LEU A 593 36.48 27.58 -59.65
CA LEU A 593 36.15 26.36 -58.92
C LEU A 593 37.43 25.64 -58.54
N TRP A 594 37.58 25.34 -57.26
CA TRP A 594 38.76 24.71 -56.67
C TRP A 594 38.38 23.36 -56.08
N GLU A 595 39.27 22.38 -56.17
CA GLU A 595 39.15 21.14 -55.41
C GLU A 595 39.63 21.38 -53.98
N VAL A 596 38.79 21.10 -52.98
CA VAL A 596 39.08 21.41 -51.57
C VAL A 596 40.24 20.55 -51.05
N GLY A 597 40.24 19.26 -51.36
CA GLY A 597 41.25 18.31 -50.88
C GLY A 597 42.67 18.67 -51.32
N THR A 598 42.85 19.12 -52.57
CA THR A 598 44.17 19.42 -53.15
C THR A 598 44.49 20.92 -53.21
N GLY A 599 43.47 21.78 -53.24
CA GLY A 599 43.59 23.21 -53.51
C GLY A 599 43.78 23.54 -55.00
N ASN A 600 43.66 22.56 -55.89
CA ASN A 600 43.87 22.77 -57.32
C ASN A 600 42.73 23.57 -57.94
N LEU A 601 43.07 24.50 -58.83
CA LEU A 601 42.09 25.18 -59.67
C LEU A 601 41.55 24.21 -60.72
N LEU A 602 40.26 23.88 -60.64
CA LEU A 602 39.59 23.00 -61.60
C LEU A 602 39.08 23.76 -62.82
N ARG A 603 38.42 24.91 -62.60
CA ARG A 603 37.76 25.68 -63.67
C ARG A 603 37.80 27.17 -63.39
N THR A 604 37.88 27.96 -64.47
CA THR A 604 37.62 29.41 -64.44
C THR A 604 36.39 29.68 -65.32
N LEU A 605 35.31 30.16 -64.71
CA LEU A 605 34.08 30.53 -65.38
C LEU A 605 34.14 32.02 -65.72
N THR A 606 34.07 32.32 -67.01
CA THR A 606 34.12 33.68 -67.57
C THR A 606 32.77 34.02 -68.20
N GLY A 607 32.30 35.25 -68.00
CA GLY A 607 31.06 35.71 -68.65
C GLY A 607 30.35 36.88 -67.96
N HIS A 608 30.67 37.18 -66.70
CA HIS A 608 30.28 38.47 -66.09
C HIS A 608 31.14 39.60 -66.65
N THR A 609 30.53 40.77 -66.86
CA THR A 609 31.23 41.94 -67.44
C THR A 609 31.77 42.90 -66.38
N ASP A 610 31.37 42.70 -65.12
CA ASP A 610 31.80 43.48 -63.95
C ASP A 610 32.05 42.51 -62.76
N SER A 611 32.39 43.06 -61.59
CA SER A 611 32.70 42.35 -60.36
C SER A 611 31.65 41.30 -60.04
N VAL A 612 32.07 40.09 -59.72
CA VAL A 612 31.20 39.09 -59.11
C VAL A 612 31.16 39.40 -57.61
N ARG A 613 29.98 39.46 -56.99
CA ARG A 613 29.81 39.83 -55.57
C ARG A 613 29.35 38.69 -54.69
N SER A 614 28.67 37.72 -55.26
CA SER A 614 28.17 36.56 -54.53
C SER A 614 28.17 35.34 -55.42
N VAL A 615 28.56 34.20 -54.86
CA VAL A 615 28.43 32.88 -55.47
C VAL A 615 27.72 31.94 -54.49
N ALA A 616 26.85 31.07 -54.99
CA ALA A 616 26.15 30.08 -54.17
C ALA A 616 25.92 28.79 -54.97
N PHE A 617 26.14 27.63 -54.37
CA PHE A 617 25.79 26.35 -54.96
C PHE A 617 24.31 26.03 -54.72
N SER A 618 23.67 25.34 -55.68
CA SER A 618 22.39 24.69 -55.46
C SER A 618 22.56 23.56 -54.43
N PRO A 619 21.51 23.19 -53.68
CA PRO A 619 21.57 22.12 -52.67
C PRO A 619 21.99 20.75 -53.22
N ASP A 620 21.74 20.47 -54.50
CA ASP A 620 22.19 19.25 -55.18
C ASP A 620 23.63 19.36 -55.74
N GLY A 621 24.29 20.51 -55.59
CA GLY A 621 25.64 20.80 -56.04
C GLY A 621 25.83 20.92 -57.55
N LYS A 622 24.77 20.82 -58.36
CA LYS A 622 24.87 20.77 -59.83
C LYS A 622 24.89 22.14 -60.49
N VAL A 623 24.31 23.15 -59.86
CA VAL A 623 24.20 24.51 -60.38
C VAL A 623 24.92 25.47 -59.45
N LEU A 624 25.67 26.41 -60.02
CA LEU A 624 26.23 27.54 -59.30
C LEU A 624 25.50 28.81 -59.73
N ALA A 625 25.03 29.62 -58.78
CA ALA A 625 24.53 30.96 -59.05
C ALA A 625 25.62 31.99 -58.75
N SER A 626 25.68 33.05 -59.54
CA SER A 626 26.56 34.20 -59.29
C SER A 626 25.85 35.52 -59.51
N GLY A 627 25.92 36.43 -58.55
CA GLY A 627 25.43 37.82 -58.65
C GLY A 627 26.58 38.79 -58.91
N SER A 628 26.35 39.80 -59.77
CA SER A 628 27.39 40.73 -60.22
C SER A 628 26.95 42.19 -60.24
N ASP A 629 27.95 43.08 -60.22
CA ASP A 629 27.80 44.51 -60.50
C ASP A 629 27.35 44.80 -61.95
N ASP A 630 27.40 43.81 -62.85
CA ASP A 630 26.81 43.92 -64.19
C ASP A 630 25.26 43.86 -64.20
N ARG A 631 24.65 43.83 -63.00
CA ARG A 631 23.21 43.79 -62.72
C ARG A 631 22.54 42.48 -63.09
N THR A 632 23.31 41.46 -63.43
CA THR A 632 22.80 40.13 -63.79
C THR A 632 23.13 39.09 -62.74
N ILE A 633 22.35 38.02 -62.76
CA ILE A 633 22.69 36.77 -62.09
C ILE A 633 22.93 35.73 -63.16
N LYS A 634 23.98 34.91 -63.02
CA LYS A 634 24.26 33.82 -63.94
C LYS A 634 24.15 32.49 -63.23
N LEU A 635 23.54 31.52 -63.89
CA LEU A 635 23.47 30.13 -63.45
C LEU A 635 24.43 29.31 -64.30
N TRP A 636 25.31 28.54 -63.66
CA TRP A 636 26.36 27.75 -64.30
C TRP A 636 26.18 26.29 -63.96
N GLU A 637 26.43 25.40 -64.92
CA GLU A 637 26.53 23.98 -64.65
C GLU A 637 27.90 23.69 -64.04
N VAL A 638 27.93 23.16 -62.82
CA VAL A 638 29.18 22.94 -62.06
C VAL A 638 30.08 21.91 -62.75
N GLY A 639 29.48 20.84 -63.29
CA GLY A 639 30.22 19.73 -63.90
C GLY A 639 31.01 20.14 -65.14
N THR A 640 30.47 21.03 -65.97
CA THR A 640 31.09 21.46 -67.24
C THR A 640 31.69 22.87 -67.17
N GLY A 641 31.14 23.74 -66.31
CA GLY A 641 31.42 25.17 -66.28
C GLY A 641 30.60 25.98 -67.29
N ASN A 642 29.65 25.37 -67.98
CA ASN A 642 28.84 26.06 -68.99
C ASN A 642 27.85 27.03 -68.35
N LEU A 643 27.65 28.18 -68.99
CA LEU A 643 26.59 29.12 -68.63
C LEU A 643 25.23 28.53 -69.02
N LEU A 644 24.39 28.22 -68.03
CA LEU A 644 23.04 27.72 -68.24
C LEU A 644 22.06 28.87 -68.55
N ARG A 645 22.08 29.93 -67.74
CA ARG A 645 21.12 31.04 -67.84
C ARG A 645 21.73 32.36 -67.37
N THR A 646 21.25 33.47 -67.94
CA THR A 646 21.47 34.82 -67.40
C THR A 646 20.12 35.40 -66.99
N LEU A 647 19.96 35.68 -65.70
CA LEU A 647 18.75 36.27 -65.13
C LEU A 647 18.93 37.79 -65.11
N THR A 648 18.07 38.48 -65.85
CA THR A 648 18.06 39.95 -65.98
C THR A 648 16.79 40.51 -65.34
N GLY A 649 16.92 41.56 -64.55
CA GLY A 649 15.76 42.26 -63.99
C GLY A 649 16.04 43.15 -62.78
N HIS A 650 17.20 43.02 -62.13
CA HIS A 650 17.71 44.04 -61.21
C HIS A 650 18.16 45.28 -61.99
N THR A 651 17.93 46.47 -61.43
CA THR A 651 18.30 47.75 -62.07
C THR A 651 19.67 48.26 -61.61
N SER A 652 20.29 47.59 -60.63
CA SER A 652 21.61 47.91 -60.09
C SER A 652 22.35 46.65 -59.66
N TRP A 653 23.50 46.80 -59.01
CA TRP A 653 24.43 45.72 -58.64
C TRP A 653 23.74 44.64 -57.80
N VAL A 654 24.04 43.37 -58.06
CA VAL A 654 23.50 42.24 -57.29
C VAL A 654 24.54 41.81 -56.25
N TYR A 655 24.25 42.07 -54.97
CA TYR A 655 25.21 41.84 -53.88
C TYR A 655 25.17 40.44 -53.30
N SER A 656 24.01 39.77 -53.34
CA SER A 656 23.82 38.49 -52.66
C SER A 656 22.86 37.61 -53.44
N VAL A 657 23.18 36.31 -53.55
CA VAL A 657 22.30 35.27 -54.09
C VAL A 657 22.23 34.08 -53.12
N ALA A 658 21.07 33.46 -53.00
CA ALA A 658 20.86 32.27 -52.16
C ALA A 658 19.81 31.33 -52.76
N PHE A 659 20.06 30.03 -52.76
CA PHE A 659 19.07 29.02 -53.17
C PHE A 659 18.12 28.66 -52.02
N SER A 660 16.88 28.33 -52.36
CA SER A 660 15.96 27.61 -51.48
C SER A 660 16.48 26.19 -51.23
N LEU A 661 16.07 25.57 -50.11
CA LEU A 661 16.52 24.22 -49.74
C LEU A 661 16.17 23.14 -50.79
N ASP A 662 15.05 23.30 -51.48
CA ASP A 662 14.64 22.40 -52.56
C ASP A 662 15.35 22.70 -53.91
N GLY A 663 16.18 23.75 -53.96
CA GLY A 663 16.93 24.18 -55.14
C GLY A 663 16.08 24.78 -56.26
N LYS A 664 14.76 24.94 -56.08
CA LYS A 664 13.85 25.39 -57.15
C LYS A 664 13.79 26.90 -57.27
N VAL A 665 14.08 27.63 -56.19
CA VAL A 665 13.98 29.09 -56.14
C VAL A 665 15.33 29.69 -55.79
N LEU A 666 15.70 30.76 -56.47
CA LEU A 666 16.84 31.59 -56.14
C LEU A 666 16.35 32.95 -55.63
N ALA A 667 16.84 33.40 -54.48
CA ALA A 667 16.68 34.77 -54.01
C ALA A 667 17.91 35.60 -54.37
N SER A 668 17.70 36.86 -54.72
CA SER A 668 18.78 37.83 -54.94
C SER A 668 18.49 39.18 -54.30
N GLY A 669 19.49 39.75 -53.64
CA GLY A 669 19.46 41.10 -53.06
C GLY A 669 20.35 42.07 -53.84
N SER A 670 19.88 43.30 -54.05
CA SER A 670 20.55 44.27 -54.91
C SER A 670 20.68 45.67 -54.29
N LEU A 671 21.64 46.43 -54.82
CA LEU A 671 21.78 47.88 -54.68
C LEU A 671 20.52 48.66 -55.10
N ASP A 672 19.62 48.08 -55.89
CA ASP A 672 18.34 48.71 -56.24
C ASP A 672 17.30 48.73 -55.09
N GLY A 673 17.66 48.19 -53.92
CA GLY A 673 16.80 48.14 -52.73
C GLY A 673 15.75 47.04 -52.77
N THR A 674 15.76 46.18 -53.79
CA THR A 674 14.79 45.09 -53.94
C THR A 674 15.40 43.72 -53.71
N ILE A 675 14.53 42.77 -53.39
CA ILE A 675 14.85 41.34 -53.42
C ILE A 675 14.04 40.71 -54.54
N LYS A 676 14.64 39.84 -55.34
CA LYS A 676 13.94 39.11 -56.40
C LYS A 676 14.02 37.60 -56.16
N LEU A 677 12.89 36.93 -56.37
CA LEU A 677 12.77 35.47 -56.34
C LEU A 677 12.66 34.95 -57.77
N TRP A 678 13.50 34.00 -58.13
CA TRP A 678 13.62 33.45 -59.48
C TRP A 678 13.37 31.96 -59.46
N GLU A 679 12.68 31.44 -60.46
CA GLU A 679 12.59 29.99 -60.68
C GLU A 679 13.87 29.52 -61.37
N VAL A 680 14.60 28.60 -60.74
CA VAL A 680 15.91 28.12 -61.21
C VAL A 680 15.78 27.35 -62.52
N GLY A 681 14.74 26.53 -62.65
CA GLY A 681 14.52 25.66 -63.79
C GLY A 681 14.29 26.43 -65.10
N THR A 682 13.58 27.57 -65.04
CA THR A 682 13.23 28.37 -66.23
C THR A 682 14.05 29.66 -66.34
N GLY A 683 14.46 30.22 -65.20
CA GLY A 683 15.04 31.56 -65.09
C GLY A 683 14.01 32.68 -64.95
N ASN A 684 12.72 32.36 -64.80
CA ASN A 684 11.66 33.34 -64.70
C ASN A 684 11.68 34.08 -63.35
N LEU A 685 11.36 35.37 -63.37
CA LEU A 685 11.14 36.16 -62.16
C LEU A 685 9.78 35.78 -61.55
N LEU A 686 9.79 35.15 -60.38
CA LEU A 686 8.58 34.76 -59.64
C LEU A 686 7.98 35.93 -58.86
N ARG A 687 8.82 36.70 -58.18
CA ARG A 687 8.37 37.83 -57.34
C ARG A 687 9.47 38.86 -57.12
N THR A 688 9.08 40.13 -57.01
CA THR A 688 9.93 41.20 -56.48
C THR A 688 9.39 41.61 -55.12
N LEU A 689 10.21 41.51 -54.07
CA LEU A 689 9.89 41.96 -52.73
C LEU A 689 10.46 43.37 -52.55
N THR A 690 9.57 44.31 -52.27
CA THR A 690 9.89 45.73 -52.02
C THR A 690 9.61 46.06 -50.56
N GLY A 691 10.43 46.90 -49.95
CA GLY A 691 10.24 47.34 -48.56
C GLY A 691 11.51 47.79 -47.85
N HIS A 692 12.69 47.45 -48.36
CA HIS A 692 13.92 48.11 -47.96
C HIS A 692 14.05 49.48 -48.62
N THR A 693 14.60 50.45 -47.89
CA THR A 693 14.82 51.83 -48.37
C THR A 693 16.29 52.08 -48.75
N GLY A 694 17.15 51.09 -48.53
CA GLY A 694 18.56 51.07 -48.90
C GLY A 694 18.96 49.76 -49.59
N SER A 695 20.22 49.67 -49.98
CA SER A 695 20.80 48.52 -50.68
C SER A 695 20.65 47.22 -49.89
N VAL A 696 20.13 46.17 -50.51
CA VAL A 696 20.05 44.84 -49.88
C VAL A 696 21.39 44.13 -50.06
N THR A 697 22.12 43.94 -48.97
CA THR A 697 23.50 43.44 -48.97
C THR A 697 23.60 41.93 -48.73
N SER A 698 22.57 41.32 -48.15
CA SER A 698 22.54 39.88 -47.87
C SER A 698 21.12 39.33 -47.93
N VAL A 699 20.97 38.12 -48.48
CA VAL A 699 19.73 37.33 -48.44
C VAL A 699 20.04 35.89 -48.01
N ALA A 700 19.16 35.28 -47.21
CA ALA A 700 19.32 33.90 -46.75
C ALA A 700 17.96 33.23 -46.51
N PHE A 701 17.75 32.02 -47.02
CA PHE A 701 16.57 31.22 -46.69
C PHE A 701 16.71 30.56 -45.32
N SER A 702 15.59 30.40 -44.60
CA SER A 702 15.55 29.56 -43.41
C SER A 702 15.75 28.07 -43.76
N PRO A 703 16.29 27.24 -42.85
CA PRO A 703 16.48 25.82 -43.10
C PRO A 703 15.20 25.03 -43.40
N ASP A 704 14.03 25.54 -43.00
CA ASP A 704 12.73 24.94 -43.32
C ASP A 704 12.10 25.47 -44.63
N GLY A 705 12.78 26.41 -45.31
CA GLY A 705 12.34 27.01 -46.57
C GLY A 705 11.15 27.97 -46.48
N LYS A 706 10.61 28.22 -45.28
CA LYS A 706 9.38 29.02 -45.11
C LYS A 706 9.63 30.52 -45.05
N LEU A 707 10.84 30.93 -44.69
CA LEU A 707 11.23 32.31 -44.50
C LEU A 707 12.44 32.67 -45.37
N LEU A 708 12.47 33.93 -45.78
CA LEU A 708 13.66 34.57 -46.32
C LEU A 708 14.05 35.72 -45.38
N ALA A 709 15.31 35.80 -44.98
CA ALA A 709 15.88 36.93 -44.27
C ALA A 709 16.66 37.83 -45.24
N SER A 710 16.55 39.14 -45.08
CA SER A 710 17.35 40.12 -45.82
C SER A 710 17.93 41.18 -44.90
N GLY A 711 19.21 41.52 -45.14
CA GLY A 711 19.90 42.63 -44.48
C GLY A 711 20.14 43.79 -45.46
N SER A 712 20.01 45.03 -45.00
CA SER A 712 20.08 46.22 -45.83
C SER A 712 20.90 47.36 -45.21
N LEU A 713 21.44 48.23 -46.06
CA LEU A 713 22.09 49.48 -45.66
C LEU A 713 21.12 50.51 -45.07
N ASP A 714 19.81 50.27 -45.10
CA ASP A 714 18.84 51.04 -44.32
C ASP A 714 18.88 50.76 -42.80
N GLY A 715 19.79 49.88 -42.37
CA GLY A 715 19.98 49.52 -40.96
C GLY A 715 18.99 48.48 -40.46
N THR A 716 18.19 47.87 -41.34
CA THR A 716 17.16 46.89 -40.95
C THR A 716 17.44 45.49 -41.49
N ILE A 717 16.94 44.49 -40.73
CA ILE A 717 16.76 43.12 -41.18
C ILE A 717 15.26 42.90 -41.37
N LYS A 718 14.85 42.28 -42.48
CA LYS A 718 13.45 41.92 -42.73
C LYS A 718 13.32 40.41 -42.92
N LEU A 719 12.26 39.84 -42.35
CA LEU A 719 11.85 38.45 -42.58
C LEU A 719 10.63 38.46 -43.49
N TRP A 720 10.69 37.66 -44.56
CA TRP A 720 9.67 37.54 -45.57
C TRP A 720 9.08 36.14 -45.50
N SER A 721 7.76 36.03 -45.40
CA SER A 721 7.08 34.74 -45.56
C SER A 721 7.10 34.34 -47.03
N VAL A 722 7.64 33.16 -47.31
CA VAL A 722 7.76 32.60 -48.66
C VAL A 722 6.92 31.32 -48.73
N VAL A 723 5.61 31.46 -48.51
CA VAL A 723 4.65 30.36 -48.70
C VAL A 723 4.23 30.33 -50.16
N PHE A 724 4.60 29.26 -50.86
CA PHE A 724 4.04 28.97 -52.18
C PHE A 724 2.70 28.26 -51.97
N GLU A 725 1.58 28.98 -52.12
CA GLU A 725 0.26 28.37 -52.15
C GLU A 725 0.19 27.37 -53.32
N LEU A 726 0.16 26.08 -53.00
CA LEU A 726 -0.24 25.05 -53.95
C LEU A 726 -1.77 25.08 -54.02
N LEU A 727 -2.31 25.49 -55.17
CA LEU A 727 -3.71 25.26 -55.52
C LEU A 727 -4.01 23.75 -55.38
N SER A 728 -4.90 23.42 -54.45
CA SER A 728 -5.29 22.06 -54.09
C SER A 728 -6.23 21.46 -55.13
N GLU A 729 -5.92 20.25 -55.60
CA GLU A 729 -6.89 19.27 -56.08
C GLU A 729 -6.81 18.04 -55.15
N PRO A 730 -7.94 17.45 -54.70
CA PRO A 730 -7.93 16.40 -53.70
C PRO A 730 -7.59 15.05 -54.34
N VAL A 731 -6.57 14.36 -53.82
CA VAL A 731 -6.32 12.95 -54.17
C VAL A 731 -6.88 12.07 -53.05
N GLY A 732 -7.75 11.12 -53.45
CA GLY A 732 -8.54 10.24 -52.59
C GLY A 732 -7.76 9.18 -51.81
N GLU A 733 -8.52 8.42 -51.02
CA GLU A 733 -8.05 7.45 -50.03
C GLU A 733 -7.06 6.40 -50.56
N PHE A 734 -6.02 6.17 -49.75
CA PHE A 734 -5.02 5.10 -49.91
C PHE A 734 -5.58 3.73 -49.51
N THR A 735 -5.42 2.71 -50.36
CA THR A 735 -5.50 1.29 -49.98
C THR A 735 -4.38 0.50 -50.66
N GLY A 736 -3.72 -0.41 -49.94
CA GLY A 736 -2.68 -1.29 -50.48
C GLY A 736 -2.21 -2.36 -49.49
N VAL A 737 -2.25 -3.63 -49.92
CA VAL A 737 -1.95 -4.85 -49.16
C VAL A 737 -0.52 -5.33 -49.45
N ILE A 738 0.17 -5.88 -48.44
CA ILE A 738 1.51 -6.49 -48.56
C ILE A 738 1.37 -8.00 -48.85
N ALA A 739 2.03 -8.48 -49.91
CA ALA A 739 2.21 -9.91 -50.16
C ALA A 739 3.63 -10.21 -50.71
N GLY A 740 4.31 -11.20 -50.12
CA GLY A 740 5.41 -11.95 -50.75
C GLY A 740 6.84 -11.42 -50.54
N SER A 741 7.78 -12.37 -50.44
CA SER A 741 9.08 -12.32 -49.76
C SER A 741 10.25 -11.61 -50.47
N GLU A 742 10.01 -10.64 -51.34
CA GLU A 742 11.11 -9.84 -51.91
C GLU A 742 10.72 -8.35 -51.96
N ASN A 743 11.44 -7.54 -51.18
CA ASN A 743 11.24 -6.10 -51.08
C ASN A 743 11.68 -5.39 -52.37
N VAL A 744 10.76 -5.20 -53.33
CA VAL A 744 10.92 -4.26 -54.45
C VAL A 744 10.06 -3.02 -54.16
N MET A 745 10.67 -1.84 -54.05
CA MET A 745 9.94 -0.56 -54.09
C MET A 745 10.01 0.02 -55.50
N GLU A 746 8.84 0.23 -56.11
CA GLU A 746 8.70 1.00 -57.35
C GLU A 746 8.08 2.37 -57.04
N ARG A 747 8.51 3.40 -57.76
CA ARG A 747 7.84 4.71 -57.82
C ARG A 747 7.39 4.90 -59.26
N ASN A 748 6.07 4.98 -59.48
CA ASN A 748 5.47 5.11 -60.82
C ASN A 748 5.90 4.01 -61.82
N GLY A 749 6.04 2.74 -61.38
CA GLY A 749 6.32 1.62 -62.27
C GLY A 749 7.72 1.58 -62.89
N GLN A 750 8.72 2.26 -62.31
CA GLN A 750 10.13 2.10 -62.71
C GLN A 750 11.04 1.70 -61.55
N ARG A 751 11.89 0.70 -61.81
CA ARG A 751 12.90 0.13 -60.91
C ARG A 751 14.11 1.08 -60.79
N LEU A 752 14.63 1.29 -59.58
CA LEU A 752 15.79 2.18 -59.33
C LEU A 752 17.10 1.59 -59.92
N PRO A 753 18.03 2.43 -60.41
CA PRO A 753 19.24 1.98 -61.10
C PRO A 753 20.32 1.38 -60.16
N GLU A 754 21.01 0.33 -60.64
CA GLU A 754 21.99 -0.52 -59.92
C GLU A 754 23.20 0.19 -59.28
N ARG A 755 23.44 1.47 -59.55
CA ARG A 755 24.56 2.22 -58.94
C ARG A 755 24.40 2.52 -57.44
N ALA A 756 23.20 2.35 -56.88
CA ALA A 756 22.96 2.51 -55.44
C ALA A 756 23.44 1.29 -54.60
N LEU A 757 23.84 0.18 -55.25
CA LEU A 757 24.22 -1.07 -54.59
C LEU A 757 25.73 -1.30 -54.45
N GLN A 758 26.60 -0.40 -54.92
CA GLN A 758 28.06 -0.58 -54.87
C GLN A 758 28.82 0.73 -54.57
N ALA A 759 28.99 1.06 -53.29
CA ALA A 759 30.02 2.00 -52.84
C ALA A 759 30.63 1.50 -51.51
N SER A 760 31.91 1.11 -51.56
CA SER A 760 32.69 0.61 -50.43
C SER A 760 33.34 1.74 -49.63
N GLN A 761 33.42 1.53 -48.30
CA GLN A 761 34.18 2.30 -47.29
C GLN A 761 35.53 2.85 -47.78
N ALA A 762 35.65 4.19 -47.81
CA ALA A 762 36.77 4.98 -47.30
C ALA A 762 36.48 6.48 -47.57
N ASP A 763 36.75 7.32 -46.57
CA ASP A 763 36.81 8.79 -46.64
C ASP A 763 35.55 9.55 -47.09
N VAL A 764 34.57 9.67 -46.19
CA VAL A 764 33.59 10.76 -46.23
C VAL A 764 33.31 11.27 -44.81
N CYS A 765 33.64 12.52 -44.54
CA CYS A 765 33.01 13.33 -43.49
C CYS A 765 31.64 13.80 -44.00
N PRO A 766 30.53 13.61 -43.26
CA PRO A 766 29.29 14.29 -43.58
C PRO A 766 28.74 15.06 -42.37
N ALA A 767 28.85 16.38 -42.41
CA ALA A 767 27.71 17.21 -42.04
C ALA A 767 26.83 17.26 -43.30
N ASP A 768 25.53 17.02 -43.13
CA ASP A 768 24.53 16.90 -44.21
C ASP A 768 24.54 15.56 -44.99
N LEU A 769 24.23 14.46 -44.30
CA LEU A 769 23.57 13.32 -44.94
C LEU A 769 22.42 12.78 -44.08
N LEU A 770 21.20 13.10 -44.52
CA LEU A 770 19.95 12.48 -44.09
C LEU A 770 19.87 11.09 -44.74
N PHE A 771 20.26 10.02 -44.04
CA PHE A 771 20.02 8.66 -44.49
C PHE A 771 18.75 8.08 -43.83
N LEU A 772 17.74 7.82 -44.67
CA LEU A 772 16.74 6.78 -44.44
C LEU A 772 17.43 5.42 -44.61
N VAL A 773 17.38 4.56 -43.57
CA VAL A 773 17.74 3.15 -43.68
C VAL A 773 16.49 2.33 -43.36
N LYS A 774 16.09 1.45 -44.29
CA LYS A 774 14.99 0.49 -44.11
C LYS A 774 15.36 -0.59 -43.08
N PRO A 775 14.39 -1.12 -42.33
CA PRO A 775 14.60 -2.18 -41.33
C PRO A 775 14.97 -3.52 -41.99
N LYS A 776 15.64 -4.38 -41.24
CA LYS A 776 15.83 -5.80 -41.58
C LYS A 776 14.64 -6.62 -41.11
#